data_AF-A0A957HE36-F1
#
_entry.id   AF-A0A957HE36-F1
#
_cell.length_a   1.000
_cell.length_b   1.000
_cell.length_c   1.000
_cell.angle_alpha   90.00
_cell.angle_beta   90.00
_cell.angle_gamma   90.00
#
_symmetry.space_group_name_H-M   'P 1'
#
loop_
_entity.id
_entity.type
_entity.pdbx_description
1 polymer ?
#
loop_
_entity_poly.entity_id
_entity_poly.type
_entity_poly.pdbx_seq_one_letter_code
_entity_poly.pdbx_strand_id
1 'polypeptide(L)'
;YAKWNGREILHRWLFIGGGMLLSAGLAAIFLLPTLLELRYVLISGGIDETYNYLVAQFLPLGEVFTWPRLLDRTDLYLDLPRTLGFAGGILSLLGIIGLIRRKRYSMALLLAVGLGLLVFMLLRPSLPLWLAIPGFANLRFPARLLRVGAILVGMLGGASLLVLPKKWQFAGMIAGMVFVVAQVLPITKPYDVWLNWEHISALDEIRYEESARTWGTVSYNEFNPIWGERIFLDVPTEPERYIDEPFHLRVFGRDIAALNWQGLSYENITANTLRVTTDEDRTVRFRQYYFPGWQATVDGEPAEITPDEQIGLITLDLPAGEHIVTLEYVGTTTQHISALISVISVIVTLALLRVGKSQPVPQREGQLSPLLACGLMAGIVLLALANQYVIQPNGWLQIQSPPTEPQYMETPVGAQFENGLTLLGYTLHEDTIRPGEPLQIDLYWHTPEMLENNYQPIVQLVNWTQSAAWAVSAPLQPGAGEFSTFTPDRFARDIHLLELSSDETPPYIGHITVQLQGEEGILLLEDGSERLTLDALVRIDTAEAPAADVLDVRFGDVMQLDCASISQENENYVLDLYWQAIGTTDRDLVVMVHGLDADGEIVTQGDGAPFNGNYPSPLWVAGQHLHEVRTLTASPEITQIAIALYTRDTVERLPATQNEQALPDNRILLPLEETSCSP
;
A
#
# COMPACT_ATOMS: atom_id res chain seq x y z
N TYR A 1 2.77 39.69 -31.00
CA TYR A 1 4.15 39.30 -30.66
C TYR A 1 4.76 40.38 -29.79
N ALA A 2 4.74 40.20 -28.46
CA ALA A 2 5.43 41.12 -27.56
C ALA A 2 6.94 40.88 -27.70
N LYS A 3 7.73 41.94 -27.95
CA LYS A 3 9.19 41.87 -28.03
C LYS A 3 9.73 41.23 -26.74
N TRP A 4 10.39 40.08 -26.88
CA TRP A 4 11.14 39.44 -25.80
C TRP A 4 12.25 40.39 -25.32
N ASN A 5 12.08 40.96 -24.13
CA ASN A 5 13.11 41.78 -23.50
C ASN A 5 13.88 40.94 -22.48
N GLY A 6 15.06 40.44 -22.86
CA GLY A 6 15.89 39.58 -22.02
C GLY A 6 16.22 40.18 -20.65
N ARG A 7 16.32 41.51 -20.55
CA ARG A 7 16.60 42.21 -19.27
C ARG A 7 15.42 42.13 -18.30
N GLU A 8 14.21 42.20 -18.82
CA GLU A 8 12.98 42.10 -18.01
C GLU A 8 12.75 40.65 -17.54
N ILE A 9 13.04 39.68 -18.42
CA ILE A 9 13.03 38.25 -18.08
C ILE A 9 14.04 37.97 -16.96
N LEU A 10 15.29 38.44 -17.10
CA LEU A 10 16.33 38.27 -16.08
C LEU A 10 15.93 38.90 -14.74
N HIS A 11 15.37 40.11 -14.75
CA HIS A 11 14.85 40.74 -13.52
C HIS A 11 13.78 39.89 -12.85
N ARG A 12 12.81 39.37 -13.60
CA ARG A 12 11.75 38.51 -13.05
C ARG A 12 12.32 37.23 -12.45
N TRP A 13 13.27 36.58 -13.14
CA TRP A 13 13.95 35.41 -12.62
C TRP A 13 14.79 35.70 -11.37
N LEU A 14 15.42 36.87 -11.27
CA LEU A 14 16.12 37.28 -10.06
C LEU A 14 15.17 37.44 -8.87
N PHE A 15 13.98 38.03 -9.06
CA PHE A 15 12.98 38.12 -7.99
C PHE A 15 12.40 36.75 -7.61
N ILE A 16 12.11 35.90 -8.59
CA ILE A 16 11.63 34.53 -8.34
C ILE A 16 12.70 33.73 -7.59
N GLY A 17 13.94 33.75 -8.07
CA GLY A 17 15.08 33.09 -7.43
C GLY A 17 15.37 33.65 -6.04
N GLY A 18 15.33 34.96 -5.86
CA GLY A 18 15.48 35.60 -4.55
C GLY A 18 14.39 35.21 -3.57
N GLY A 19 13.13 35.14 -4.03
CA GLY A 19 12.01 34.64 -3.21
C GLY A 19 12.16 33.17 -2.85
N MET A 20 12.60 32.32 -3.79
CA MET A 20 12.89 30.91 -3.54
C MET A 20 14.04 30.74 -2.53
N LEU A 21 15.12 31.50 -2.66
CA LEU A 21 16.24 31.48 -1.73
C LEU A 21 15.82 31.93 -0.33
N LEU A 22 14.99 32.98 -0.23
CA LEU A 22 14.46 33.44 1.04
C LEU A 22 13.54 32.40 1.69
N SER A 23 12.70 31.73 0.90
CA SER A 23 11.88 30.62 1.36
C SER A 23 12.72 29.45 1.86
N ALA A 24 13.77 29.06 1.12
CA ALA A 24 14.69 28.02 1.54
C ALA A 24 15.46 28.43 2.80
N GLY A 25 15.84 29.70 2.91
CA GLY A 25 16.50 30.27 4.07
C GLY A 25 15.60 30.28 5.31
N LEU A 26 14.31 30.64 5.18
CA LEU A 26 13.33 30.56 6.26
C LEU A 26 13.12 29.12 6.75
N ALA A 27 13.15 28.16 5.83
CA ALA A 27 13.02 26.74 6.12
C ALA A 27 14.35 26.07 6.53
N ALA A 28 15.46 26.80 6.55
CA ALA A 28 16.80 26.23 6.73
C ALA A 28 16.94 25.50 8.07
N ILE A 29 16.29 25.99 9.14
CA ILE A 29 16.26 25.36 10.47
C ILE A 29 15.79 23.91 10.43
N PHE A 30 14.98 23.52 9.44
CA PHE A 30 14.60 22.13 9.19
C PHE A 30 15.41 21.53 8.03
N LEU A 31 15.49 22.22 6.89
CA LEU A 31 16.07 21.65 5.67
C LEU A 31 17.55 21.30 5.81
N LEU A 32 18.35 22.14 6.46
CA LEU A 32 19.80 21.92 6.53
C LEU A 32 20.17 20.79 7.52
N PRO A 33 19.62 20.71 8.75
CA PRO A 33 19.82 19.53 9.60
C PRO A 33 19.36 18.26 8.90
N THR A 34 18.16 18.26 8.31
CA THR A 34 17.65 17.11 7.56
C THR A 34 18.48 16.75 6.32
N LEU A 35 19.31 17.63 5.76
CA LEU A 35 20.19 17.27 4.64
C LEU A 35 21.59 16.82 5.10
N LEU A 36 22.14 17.50 6.11
CA LEU A 36 23.54 17.34 6.50
C LEU A 36 23.73 16.35 7.65
N GLU A 37 22.70 16.09 8.44
CA GLU A 37 22.73 15.19 9.60
C GLU A 37 22.12 13.82 9.30
N LEU A 38 21.57 13.61 8.11
CA LEU A 38 21.13 12.28 7.65
C LEU A 38 22.24 11.24 7.70
N ARG A 39 23.50 11.67 7.61
CA ARG A 39 24.66 10.78 7.75
C ARG A 39 24.79 10.15 9.14
N TYR A 40 24.12 10.71 10.15
CA TYR A 40 24.18 10.26 11.54
C TYR A 40 23.03 9.33 11.90
N VAL A 41 22.10 9.09 10.97
CA VAL A 41 20.93 8.25 11.21
C VAL A 41 20.68 7.26 10.09
N LEU A 42 19.96 6.19 10.40
CA LEU A 42 19.48 5.21 9.43
C LEU A 42 18.29 5.80 8.65
N ILE A 43 18.32 5.74 7.32
CA ILE A 43 17.26 6.30 6.46
C ILE A 43 16.30 5.21 5.97
N SER A 44 16.76 3.96 5.90
CA SER A 44 15.95 2.79 5.53
C SER A 44 16.71 1.49 5.82
N GLY A 45 16.03 0.49 6.39
CA GLY A 45 16.53 -0.88 6.62
C GLY A 45 16.63 -1.75 5.36
N GLY A 46 17.23 -1.24 4.28
CA GLY A 46 17.39 -1.96 3.02
C GLY A 46 16.47 -1.48 1.88
N ILE A 47 16.91 -1.77 0.65
CA ILE A 47 16.24 -1.33 -0.59
C ILE A 47 14.97 -2.14 -0.86
N ASP A 48 14.96 -3.43 -0.52
CA ASP A 48 13.88 -4.36 -0.89
C ASP A 48 12.56 -4.02 -0.19
N GLU A 49 12.57 -3.69 1.10
CA GLU A 49 11.39 -3.20 1.83
C GLU A 49 10.88 -1.88 1.25
N THR A 50 11.80 -0.97 0.92
CA THR A 50 11.44 0.36 0.39
C THR A 50 10.83 0.26 -1.01
N TYR A 51 11.34 -0.64 -1.85
CA TYR A 51 10.85 -0.87 -3.20
C TYR A 51 9.44 -1.45 -3.20
N ASN A 52 9.22 -2.58 -2.51
CA ASN A 52 7.92 -3.26 -2.47
C ASN A 52 6.85 -2.33 -1.90
N TYR A 53 7.19 -1.61 -0.82
CA TYR A 53 6.29 -0.64 -0.24
C TYR A 53 5.95 0.49 -1.22
N LEU A 54 6.96 1.11 -1.85
CA LEU A 54 6.74 2.19 -2.82
C LEU A 54 5.83 1.76 -3.98
N VAL A 55 6.03 0.56 -4.52
CA VAL A 55 5.22 0.02 -5.64
C VAL A 55 3.74 -0.05 -5.26
N ALA A 56 3.42 -0.44 -4.02
CA ALA A 56 2.04 -0.51 -3.53
C ALA A 56 1.39 0.87 -3.25
N GLN A 57 2.16 1.96 -3.22
CA GLN A 57 1.64 3.29 -2.86
C GLN A 57 1.28 4.20 -4.05
N PHE A 58 1.44 3.73 -5.29
CA PHE A 58 1.00 4.49 -6.47
C PHE A 58 -0.53 4.49 -6.59
N LEU A 59 -1.08 5.58 -7.14
CA LEU A 59 -2.51 5.69 -7.36
C LEU A 59 -2.90 5.06 -8.70
N PRO A 60 -4.05 4.36 -8.77
CA PRO A 60 -4.69 4.06 -10.04
C PRO A 60 -5.08 5.35 -10.78
N LEU A 61 -5.00 5.33 -12.11
CA LEU A 61 -5.38 6.50 -12.93
C LEU A 61 -6.83 6.93 -12.68
N GLY A 62 -7.72 5.95 -12.47
CA GLY A 62 -9.12 6.18 -12.18
C GLY A 62 -9.34 6.98 -10.89
N GLU A 63 -8.43 6.91 -9.91
CA GLU A 63 -8.57 7.54 -8.59
C GLU A 63 -8.17 9.01 -8.52
N VAL A 64 -7.32 9.46 -9.45
CA VAL A 64 -6.70 10.80 -9.38
C VAL A 64 -7.73 11.94 -9.36
N PHE A 65 -8.87 11.77 -10.05
CA PHE A 65 -9.95 12.77 -10.11
C PHE A 65 -11.33 12.14 -9.82
N THR A 66 -11.43 11.34 -8.76
CA THR A 66 -12.68 10.68 -8.35
C THR A 66 -13.60 11.60 -7.57
N TRP A 67 -14.88 11.23 -7.59
CA TRP A 67 -15.83 11.70 -6.59
C TRP A 67 -15.62 10.90 -5.30
N PRO A 68 -15.34 11.54 -4.15
CA PRO A 68 -15.22 10.85 -2.87
C PRO A 68 -16.47 10.03 -2.56
N ARG A 69 -16.28 8.79 -2.10
CA ARG A 69 -17.36 7.95 -1.60
C ARG A 69 -17.90 8.52 -0.28
N LEU A 70 -19.17 8.25 0.01
CA LEU A 70 -19.73 8.54 1.34
C LEU A 70 -19.07 7.59 2.36
N LEU A 71 -18.71 8.12 3.52
CA LEU A 71 -18.20 7.28 4.62
C LEU A 71 -19.35 6.57 5.30
N ASP A 72 -19.16 5.29 5.61
CA ASP A 72 -20.04 4.56 6.51
C ASP A 72 -19.55 4.73 7.94
N ARG A 73 -20.41 5.21 8.84
CA ARG A 73 -20.06 5.42 10.25
C ARG A 73 -19.97 4.10 11.02
N THR A 74 -20.55 3.04 10.48
CA THR A 74 -20.54 1.71 11.09
C THR A 74 -19.30 0.90 10.70
N ASP A 75 -18.60 1.26 9.62
CA ASP A 75 -17.34 0.63 9.22
C ASP A 75 -16.20 1.08 10.14
N LEU A 76 -15.46 0.15 10.72
CA LEU A 76 -14.25 0.44 11.50
C LEU A 76 -13.09 0.86 10.58
N TYR A 77 -13.11 0.46 9.31
CA TYR A 77 -12.06 0.79 8.34
C TYR A 77 -12.27 2.17 7.72
N LEU A 78 -11.44 3.12 8.13
CA LEU A 78 -11.47 4.49 7.62
C LEU A 78 -10.52 4.65 6.41
N ASP A 79 -11.07 4.51 5.21
CA ASP A 79 -10.37 4.82 3.97
C ASP A 79 -10.80 6.16 3.38
N LEU A 80 -9.90 7.15 3.46
CA LEU A 80 -10.12 8.47 2.88
C LEU A 80 -9.54 8.50 1.46
N PRO A 81 -10.34 8.90 0.45
CA PRO A 81 -9.91 8.85 -0.93
C PRO A 81 -8.72 9.77 -1.18
N ARG A 82 -7.66 9.20 -1.76
CA ARG A 82 -6.45 9.93 -2.17
C ARG A 82 -6.68 10.53 -3.56
N THR A 83 -7.29 11.72 -3.62
CA THR A 83 -7.70 12.30 -4.91
C THR A 83 -7.48 13.82 -5.00
N LEU A 84 -7.31 14.35 -6.22
CA LEU A 84 -7.44 15.78 -6.52
C LEU A 84 -8.90 16.21 -6.68
N GLY A 85 -9.82 15.24 -6.71
CA GLY A 85 -11.26 15.44 -6.75
C GLY A 85 -11.81 15.68 -8.15
N PHE A 86 -12.97 15.09 -8.42
CA PHE A 86 -13.71 15.25 -9.67
C PHE A 86 -13.97 16.72 -10.05
N ALA A 87 -14.40 17.53 -9.08
CA ALA A 87 -14.58 18.97 -9.25
C ALA A 87 -13.26 19.66 -9.61
N GLY A 88 -12.15 19.24 -8.98
CA GLY A 88 -10.81 19.70 -9.30
C GLY A 88 -10.43 19.41 -10.75
N GLY A 89 -10.72 18.21 -11.24
CA GLY A 89 -10.49 17.81 -12.64
C GLY A 89 -11.27 18.67 -13.64
N ILE A 90 -12.60 18.80 -13.45
CA ILE A 90 -13.47 19.61 -14.33
C ILE A 90 -13.02 21.07 -14.35
N LEU A 91 -12.84 21.66 -13.16
CA LEU A 91 -12.46 23.07 -13.05
C LEU A 91 -11.05 23.31 -13.61
N SER A 92 -10.14 22.32 -13.51
CA SER A 92 -8.82 22.41 -14.11
C SER A 92 -8.87 22.46 -15.63
N LEU A 93 -9.68 21.59 -16.25
CA LEU A 93 -9.90 21.59 -17.70
C LEU A 93 -10.51 22.92 -18.18
N LEU A 94 -11.55 23.39 -17.51
CA LEU A 94 -12.16 24.70 -17.81
C LEU A 94 -11.17 25.85 -17.60
N GLY A 95 -10.28 25.76 -16.60
CA GLY A 95 -9.21 26.70 -16.35
C GLY A 95 -8.23 26.83 -17.51
N ILE A 96 -7.75 25.69 -18.01
CA ILE A 96 -6.87 25.63 -19.19
C ILE A 96 -7.57 26.26 -20.41
N ILE A 97 -8.82 25.87 -20.68
CA ILE A 97 -9.64 26.43 -21.76
C ILE A 97 -9.79 27.96 -21.59
N GLY A 98 -10.10 28.41 -20.38
CA GLY A 98 -10.25 29.83 -20.03
C GLY A 98 -8.97 30.64 -20.32
N LEU A 99 -7.81 30.12 -19.93
CA LEU A 99 -6.52 30.74 -20.20
C LEU A 99 -6.21 30.80 -21.70
N ILE A 100 -6.49 29.72 -22.45
CA ILE A 100 -6.31 29.68 -23.91
C ILE A 100 -7.23 30.69 -24.59
N ARG A 101 -8.52 30.75 -24.23
CA ARG A 101 -9.49 31.73 -24.77
C ARG A 101 -9.06 33.17 -24.50
N ARG A 102 -8.41 33.43 -23.37
CA ARG A 102 -7.83 34.74 -23.02
C ARG A 102 -6.41 34.96 -23.55
N LYS A 103 -5.92 34.08 -24.43
CA LYS A 103 -4.59 34.15 -25.07
C LYS A 103 -3.43 34.17 -24.06
N ARG A 104 -3.61 33.54 -22.89
CA ARG A 104 -2.60 33.38 -21.83
C ARG A 104 -1.84 32.06 -21.97
N TYR A 105 -1.29 31.81 -23.16
CA TYR A 105 -0.73 30.51 -23.54
C TYR A 105 0.41 30.04 -22.63
N SER A 106 1.29 30.93 -22.20
CA SER A 106 2.42 30.57 -21.32
C SER A 106 1.95 30.06 -19.96
N MET A 107 0.91 30.69 -19.38
CA MET A 107 0.33 30.27 -18.11
C MET A 107 -0.44 28.95 -18.28
N ALA A 108 -1.20 28.81 -19.36
CA ALA A 108 -1.91 27.58 -19.68
C ALA A 108 -0.94 26.41 -19.80
N LEU A 109 0.15 26.59 -20.55
CA LEU A 109 1.19 25.58 -20.73
C LEU A 109 1.87 25.24 -19.41
N LEU A 110 2.28 26.24 -18.62
CA LEU A 110 2.95 26.02 -17.33
C LEU A 110 2.08 25.21 -16.37
N LEU A 111 0.81 25.57 -16.21
CA LEU A 111 -0.10 24.89 -15.29
C LEU A 111 -0.52 23.52 -15.80
N ALA A 112 -0.74 23.36 -17.11
CA ALA A 112 -1.08 22.07 -17.71
C ALA A 112 0.09 21.08 -17.63
N VAL A 113 1.32 21.52 -17.95
CA VAL A 113 2.52 20.68 -17.83
C VAL A 113 2.82 20.39 -16.36
N GLY A 114 2.69 21.37 -15.46
CA GLY A 114 2.87 21.15 -14.03
C GLY A 114 1.89 20.13 -13.45
N LEU A 115 0.60 20.25 -13.79
CA LEU A 115 -0.42 19.31 -13.34
C LEU A 115 -0.21 17.93 -13.98
N GLY A 116 0.12 17.88 -15.28
CA GLY A 116 0.39 16.63 -15.99
C GLY A 116 1.61 15.89 -15.45
N LEU A 117 2.71 16.59 -15.16
CA LEU A 117 3.90 16.01 -14.52
C LEU A 117 3.57 15.50 -13.12
N LEU A 118 2.77 16.24 -12.37
CA LEU A 118 2.36 15.83 -11.03
C LEU A 118 1.49 14.57 -11.08
N VAL A 119 0.49 14.54 -11.96
CA VAL A 119 -0.34 13.35 -12.19
C VAL A 119 0.54 12.18 -12.61
N PHE A 120 1.47 12.37 -13.55
CA PHE A 120 2.43 11.32 -13.92
C PHE A 120 3.19 10.76 -12.72
N MET A 121 3.70 11.63 -11.84
CA MET A 121 4.43 11.23 -10.62
C MET A 121 3.56 10.51 -9.58
N LEU A 122 2.23 10.61 -9.65
CA LEU A 122 1.29 9.86 -8.79
C LEU A 122 1.05 8.43 -9.28
N LEU A 123 1.38 8.12 -10.54
CA LEU A 123 1.05 6.85 -11.20
C LEU A 123 2.28 5.93 -11.29
N ARG A 124 2.03 4.61 -11.28
CA ARG A 124 3.05 3.55 -11.38
C ARG A 124 4.04 3.70 -12.56
N PRO A 125 3.67 4.22 -13.75
CA PRO A 125 4.63 4.49 -14.83
C PRO A 125 5.79 5.43 -14.47
N SER A 126 5.67 6.21 -13.39
CA SER A 126 6.76 7.06 -12.91
C SER A 126 7.78 6.34 -12.03
N LEU A 127 7.55 5.08 -11.65
CA LEU A 127 8.44 4.29 -10.78
C LEU A 127 9.93 4.37 -11.18
N PRO A 128 10.33 4.25 -12.48
CA PRO A 128 11.74 4.38 -12.84
C PRO A 128 12.37 5.72 -12.43
N LEU A 129 11.60 6.81 -12.43
CA LEU A 129 12.08 8.13 -12.00
C LEU A 129 12.22 8.22 -10.49
N TRP A 130 11.32 7.59 -9.73
CA TRP A 130 11.43 7.48 -8.27
C TRP A 130 12.66 6.69 -7.83
N LEU A 131 13.06 5.68 -8.60
CA LEU A 131 14.26 4.88 -8.33
C LEU A 131 15.54 5.56 -8.83
N ALA A 132 15.47 6.34 -9.91
CA ALA A 132 16.64 7.03 -10.47
C ALA A 132 17.11 8.23 -9.65
N ILE A 133 16.21 8.90 -8.91
CA ILE A 133 16.54 10.08 -8.10
C ILE A 133 16.93 9.65 -6.68
N PRO A 134 18.17 9.93 -6.22
CA PRO A 134 18.60 9.57 -4.87
C PRO A 134 17.65 10.09 -3.79
N GLY A 135 17.17 9.20 -2.92
CA GLY A 135 16.29 9.52 -1.81
C GLY A 135 14.81 9.65 -2.14
N PHE A 136 14.40 9.63 -3.42
CA PHE A 136 12.97 9.68 -3.78
C PHE A 136 12.21 8.45 -3.31
N ALA A 137 12.78 7.25 -3.45
CA ALA A 137 12.17 6.02 -2.95
C ALA A 137 11.87 6.07 -1.44
N ASN A 138 12.71 6.77 -0.65
CA ASN A 138 12.53 6.96 0.79
C ASN A 138 11.33 7.86 1.15
N LEU A 139 10.77 8.60 0.19
CA LEU A 139 9.53 9.34 0.42
C LEU A 139 8.32 8.41 0.54
N ARG A 140 8.42 7.17 0.00
CA ARG A 140 7.48 6.04 0.08
C ARG A 140 6.06 6.25 -0.45
N PHE A 141 5.54 7.46 -0.41
CA PHE A 141 4.15 7.80 -0.70
C PHE A 141 4.05 8.85 -1.80
N PRO A 142 3.90 8.44 -3.08
CA PRO A 142 3.63 9.35 -4.18
C PRO A 142 2.46 10.30 -3.91
N ALA A 143 1.43 9.82 -3.19
CA ALA A 143 0.26 10.59 -2.75
C ALA A 143 0.59 11.92 -2.03
N ARG A 144 1.80 12.08 -1.46
CA ARG A 144 2.26 13.36 -0.89
C ARG A 144 2.23 14.51 -1.91
N LEU A 145 2.38 14.20 -3.19
CA LEU A 145 2.30 15.17 -4.28
C LEU A 145 0.89 15.74 -4.48
N LEU A 146 -0.17 15.09 -3.98
CA LEU A 146 -1.53 15.65 -4.00
C LEU A 146 -1.60 17.04 -3.34
N ARG A 147 -0.78 17.28 -2.31
CA ARG A 147 -0.68 18.59 -1.64
C ARG A 147 -0.17 19.69 -2.59
N VAL A 148 0.80 19.36 -3.43
CA VAL A 148 1.30 20.27 -4.48
C VAL A 148 0.25 20.40 -5.59
N GLY A 149 -0.44 19.32 -5.92
CA GLY A 149 -1.50 19.29 -6.93
C GLY A 149 -2.68 20.18 -6.58
N ALA A 150 -3.06 20.23 -5.30
CA ALA A 150 -4.12 21.10 -4.79
C ALA A 150 -3.86 22.59 -5.12
N ILE A 151 -2.61 23.04 -5.08
CA ILE A 151 -2.24 24.41 -5.45
C ILE A 151 -2.50 24.65 -6.94
N LEU A 152 -2.05 23.73 -7.82
CA LEU A 152 -2.23 23.83 -9.26
C LEU A 152 -3.70 23.77 -9.66
N VAL A 153 -4.44 22.83 -9.08
CA VAL A 153 -5.89 22.69 -9.27
C VAL A 153 -6.62 23.92 -8.76
N GLY A 154 -6.23 24.51 -7.62
CA GLY A 154 -6.79 25.77 -7.12
C GLY A 154 -6.56 26.95 -8.09
N MET A 155 -5.35 27.08 -8.63
CA MET A 155 -5.02 28.12 -9.63
C MET A 155 -5.83 27.95 -10.92
N LEU A 156 -5.91 26.73 -11.45
CA LEU A 156 -6.71 26.43 -12.63
C LEU A 156 -8.22 26.58 -12.36
N GLY A 157 -8.67 26.21 -11.16
CA GLY A 157 -10.04 26.38 -10.72
C GLY A 157 -10.46 27.85 -10.69
N GLY A 158 -9.60 28.75 -10.21
CA GLY A 158 -9.81 30.19 -10.35
C GLY A 158 -9.82 30.65 -11.82
N ALA A 159 -8.93 30.08 -12.64
CA ALA A 159 -8.88 30.39 -14.07
C ALA A 159 -10.10 29.91 -14.86
N SER A 160 -10.87 28.94 -14.35
CA SER A 160 -12.09 28.42 -15.00
C SER A 160 -13.13 29.51 -15.27
N LEU A 161 -13.16 30.54 -14.41
CA LEU A 161 -14.03 31.71 -14.54
C LEU A 161 -13.74 32.53 -15.80
N LEU A 162 -12.55 32.38 -16.41
CA LEU A 162 -12.19 33.09 -17.63
C LEU A 162 -12.95 32.60 -18.86
N VAL A 163 -13.54 31.40 -18.78
CA VAL A 163 -14.48 30.86 -19.78
C VAL A 163 -15.77 31.68 -19.82
N LEU A 164 -16.19 32.20 -18.67
CA LEU A 164 -17.43 32.95 -18.52
C LEU A 164 -17.26 34.44 -18.90
N PRO A 165 -18.32 35.09 -19.41
CA PRO A 165 -18.39 36.55 -19.51
C PRO A 165 -18.29 37.19 -18.12
N LYS A 166 -17.69 38.40 -18.01
CA LYS A 166 -17.47 39.12 -16.73
C LYS A 166 -18.72 39.17 -15.84
N LYS A 167 -19.91 39.39 -16.41
CA LYS A 167 -21.18 39.47 -15.68
C LYS A 167 -21.59 38.17 -14.94
N TRP A 168 -21.09 37.02 -15.39
CA TRP A 168 -21.39 35.71 -14.82
C TRP A 168 -20.27 35.16 -13.93
N GLN A 169 -19.11 35.84 -13.86
CA GLN A 169 -17.95 35.32 -13.12
C GLN A 169 -18.21 35.19 -11.62
N PHE A 170 -18.97 36.12 -11.02
CA PHE A 170 -19.34 36.01 -9.62
C PHE A 170 -20.27 34.82 -9.35
N ALA A 171 -21.32 34.66 -10.14
CA ALA A 171 -22.21 33.50 -10.04
C ALA A 171 -21.45 32.18 -10.28
N GLY A 172 -20.56 32.15 -11.27
CA GLY A 172 -19.69 31.00 -11.55
C GLY A 172 -18.72 30.70 -10.41
N MET A 173 -18.20 31.72 -9.72
CA MET A 173 -17.35 31.55 -8.54
C MET A 173 -18.13 30.92 -7.38
N ILE A 174 -19.35 31.40 -7.10
CA ILE A 174 -20.22 30.80 -6.08
C ILE A 174 -20.55 29.36 -6.44
N ALA A 175 -20.96 29.09 -7.69
CA ALA A 175 -21.27 27.75 -8.15
C ALA A 175 -20.06 26.80 -8.06
N GLY A 176 -18.87 27.26 -8.47
CA GLY A 176 -17.63 26.50 -8.34
C GLY A 176 -17.27 26.21 -6.89
N MET A 177 -17.44 27.18 -5.98
CA MET A 177 -17.20 26.99 -4.55
C MET A 177 -18.18 25.98 -3.95
N VAL A 178 -19.48 26.08 -4.27
CA VAL A 178 -20.49 25.11 -3.84
C VAL A 178 -20.16 23.72 -4.37
N PHE A 179 -19.71 23.60 -5.62
CA PHE A 179 -19.33 22.31 -6.21
C PHE A 179 -18.14 21.67 -5.51
N VAL A 180 -17.08 22.44 -5.22
CA VAL A 180 -15.91 21.97 -4.46
C VAL A 180 -16.30 21.58 -3.03
N VAL A 181 -17.09 22.41 -2.36
CA VAL A 181 -17.58 22.13 -1.00
C VAL A 181 -18.43 20.87 -0.98
N ALA A 182 -19.42 20.75 -1.87
CA ALA A 182 -20.34 19.62 -1.91
C ALA A 182 -19.63 18.28 -2.10
N GLN A 183 -18.53 18.26 -2.86
CA GLN A 183 -17.71 17.07 -3.04
C GLN A 183 -17.00 16.64 -1.74
N VAL A 184 -16.50 17.60 -0.95
CA VAL A 184 -15.68 17.31 0.24
C VAL A 184 -16.52 17.13 1.49
N LEU A 185 -17.72 17.72 1.53
CA LEU A 185 -18.59 17.75 2.71
C LEU A 185 -18.83 16.36 3.37
N PRO A 186 -19.05 15.27 2.61
CA PRO A 186 -19.22 13.92 3.18
C PRO A 186 -18.02 13.42 3.99
N ILE A 187 -16.80 13.86 3.66
CA ILE A 187 -15.54 13.37 4.23
C ILE A 187 -14.87 14.38 5.17
N THR A 188 -15.53 15.49 5.52
CA THR A 188 -14.93 16.56 6.35
C THR A 188 -14.76 16.20 7.82
N LYS A 189 -15.54 15.23 8.34
CA LYS A 189 -15.42 14.74 9.70
C LYS A 189 -15.39 13.20 9.68
N PRO A 190 -14.20 12.57 9.60
CA PRO A 190 -14.08 11.15 9.92
C PRO A 190 -14.61 10.93 11.35
N TYR A 191 -15.40 9.88 11.55
CA TYR A 191 -16.18 9.64 12.79
C TYR A 191 -15.27 9.35 14.00
N ASP A 192 -15.87 9.31 15.20
CA ASP A 192 -15.26 9.51 16.51
C ASP A 192 -14.29 8.39 16.97
N VAL A 193 -13.16 8.22 16.28
CA VAL A 193 -11.99 7.49 16.81
C VAL A 193 -10.92 8.51 17.20
N TRP A 194 -11.28 9.43 18.09
CA TRP A 194 -10.28 10.30 18.70
C TRP A 194 -9.82 9.64 19.99
N LEU A 195 -8.53 9.28 20.04
CA LEU A 195 -7.85 8.94 21.29
C LEU A 195 -8.18 10.01 22.34
N ASN A 196 -8.61 9.58 23.52
CA ASN A 196 -8.80 10.50 24.64
C ASN A 196 -7.43 10.85 25.23
N TRP A 197 -6.78 11.85 24.65
CA TRP A 197 -5.44 12.31 25.04
C TRP A 197 -5.34 12.78 26.48
N GLU A 198 -6.44 13.09 27.17
CA GLU A 198 -6.39 13.58 28.56
C GLU A 198 -5.89 12.52 29.56
N HIS A 199 -5.93 11.24 29.20
CA HIS A 199 -5.62 10.12 30.10
C HIS A 199 -4.50 9.21 29.58
N ILE A 200 -3.79 9.61 28.53
CA ILE A 200 -2.69 8.81 27.95
C ILE A 200 -1.37 9.26 28.59
N SER A 201 -0.66 8.32 29.20
CA SER A 201 0.65 8.49 29.81
C SER A 201 1.76 7.88 28.95
N ALA A 202 3.02 8.17 29.26
CA ALA A 202 4.14 7.49 28.61
C ALA A 202 4.19 5.97 28.92
N LEU A 203 3.56 5.54 30.02
CA LEU A 203 3.37 4.11 30.30
C LEU A 203 2.42 3.46 29.31
N ASP A 204 1.36 4.14 28.89
CA ASP A 204 0.41 3.59 27.92
C ASP A 204 1.07 3.42 26.56
N GLU A 205 1.95 4.34 26.17
CA GLU A 205 2.80 4.17 24.98
C GLU A 205 3.72 2.95 25.13
N ILE A 206 4.43 2.80 26.27
CA ILE A 206 5.30 1.63 26.50
C ILE A 206 4.52 0.32 26.41
N ARG A 207 3.31 0.27 26.97
CA ARG A 207 2.41 -0.90 26.87
C ARG A 207 1.96 -1.15 25.45
N TYR A 208 1.62 -0.09 24.71
CA TYR A 208 1.26 -0.18 23.30
C TYR A 208 2.43 -0.70 22.45
N GLU A 209 3.64 -0.16 22.63
CA GLU A 209 4.85 -0.65 21.94
C GLU A 209 5.13 -2.13 22.25
N GLU A 210 4.89 -2.55 23.49
CA GLU A 210 5.03 -3.94 23.94
C GLU A 210 3.98 -4.86 23.30
N SER A 211 2.71 -4.46 23.28
CA SER A 211 1.61 -5.27 22.74
C SER A 211 1.63 -5.32 21.21
N ALA A 212 1.74 -4.16 20.57
CA ALA A 212 1.71 -4.02 19.12
C ALA A 212 3.05 -4.41 18.46
N ARG A 213 4.10 -4.63 19.25
CA ARG A 213 5.47 -4.86 18.76
C ARG A 213 5.94 -3.73 17.83
N THR A 214 5.48 -2.52 18.10
CA THR A 214 5.80 -1.29 17.34
C THR A 214 6.58 -0.36 18.24
N TRP A 215 7.86 -0.64 18.45
CA TRP A 215 8.65 0.16 19.39
C TRP A 215 9.27 1.40 18.76
N GLY A 216 9.46 2.43 19.58
CA GLY A 216 10.00 3.72 19.17
C GLY A 216 8.98 4.58 18.41
N THR A 217 9.33 5.85 18.22
CA THR A 217 8.48 6.85 17.55
C THR A 217 8.50 6.76 16.02
N VAL A 218 9.07 5.70 15.46
CA VAL A 218 9.40 5.50 14.05
C VAL A 218 9.09 4.05 13.65
N SER A 219 8.59 3.84 12.43
CA SER A 219 7.91 2.58 12.09
C SER A 219 8.85 1.45 11.67
N TYR A 220 10.08 1.74 11.25
CA TYR A 220 11.06 0.79 10.70
C TYR A 220 12.49 1.08 11.14
N ASN A 221 12.65 1.58 12.38
CA ASN A 221 13.95 2.00 12.92
C ASN A 221 14.63 3.14 12.13
N GLU A 222 13.91 3.82 11.21
CA GLU A 222 14.41 5.02 10.56
C GLU A 222 14.70 6.11 11.60
N PHE A 223 15.67 6.96 11.32
CA PHE A 223 16.16 8.01 12.21
C PHE A 223 16.86 7.53 13.49
N ASN A 224 16.99 6.22 13.74
CA ASN A 224 17.92 5.72 14.75
C ASN A 224 19.36 6.11 14.38
N PRO A 225 20.22 6.43 15.35
CA PRO A 225 21.61 6.77 15.05
C PRO A 225 22.37 5.61 14.39
N ILE A 226 23.36 5.93 13.54
CA ILE A 226 24.16 4.93 12.82
C ILE A 226 25.06 4.06 13.71
N TRP A 227 25.31 4.47 14.95
CA TRP A 227 26.29 3.82 15.82
C TRP A 227 25.76 2.58 16.54
N GLY A 228 24.50 2.21 16.34
CA GLY A 228 23.93 1.02 16.93
C GLY A 228 22.89 0.40 16.04
N GLU A 229 22.86 -0.93 16.04
CA GLU A 229 21.70 -1.66 15.56
C GLU A 229 20.72 -1.77 16.72
N ARG A 230 19.40 -1.67 16.42
CA ARG A 230 18.39 -1.82 17.46
C ARG A 230 18.37 -3.27 17.91
N ILE A 231 19.07 -3.57 19.00
CA ILE A 231 18.97 -4.86 19.67
C ILE A 231 18.57 -4.61 21.12
N PHE A 232 17.42 -5.20 21.47
CA PHE A 232 16.98 -5.60 22.80
C PHE A 232 15.74 -4.90 23.40
N LEU A 233 14.87 -5.78 23.92
CA LEU A 233 13.50 -5.58 24.37
C LEU A 233 13.46 -5.66 25.90
N ASP A 234 13.81 -4.57 26.59
CA ASP A 234 13.69 -4.53 28.05
C ASP A 234 12.68 -3.46 28.49
N VAL A 235 11.54 -3.93 28.99
CA VAL A 235 10.52 -3.09 29.65
C VAL A 235 11.16 -2.49 30.91
N PRO A 236 10.85 -1.23 31.29
CA PRO A 236 11.31 -0.70 32.56
C PRO A 236 10.97 -1.61 33.74
N THR A 237 11.86 -1.69 34.72
CA THR A 237 11.62 -2.44 35.97
C THR A 237 10.54 -1.79 36.85
N GLU A 238 10.35 -0.48 36.72
CA GLU A 238 9.32 0.31 37.42
C GLU A 238 8.55 1.16 36.39
N PRO A 239 7.73 0.52 35.53
CA PRO A 239 7.11 1.20 34.40
C PRO A 239 6.06 2.23 34.85
N GLU A 240 5.46 2.08 36.03
CA GLU A 240 4.49 3.04 36.60
C GLU A 240 5.06 4.46 36.78
N ARG A 241 6.38 4.57 36.98
CA ARG A 241 7.06 5.86 37.14
C ARG A 241 6.95 6.75 35.89
N TYR A 242 6.73 6.17 34.71
CA TYR A 242 6.53 6.91 33.46
C TYR A 242 5.20 7.67 33.40
N ILE A 243 4.29 7.45 34.36
CA ILE A 243 3.07 8.25 34.49
C ILE A 243 3.41 9.68 34.93
N ASP A 244 4.27 9.82 35.95
CA ASP A 244 4.60 11.12 36.55
C ASP A 244 5.92 11.71 36.01
N GLU A 245 6.85 10.87 35.53
CA GLU A 245 8.19 11.27 35.09
C GLU A 245 8.52 10.71 33.68
N PRO A 246 7.96 11.25 32.59
CA PRO A 246 8.09 10.65 31.25
C PRO A 246 9.48 10.75 30.61
N PHE A 247 10.34 11.67 31.09
CA PHE A 247 11.64 11.97 30.48
C PHE A 247 12.86 11.58 31.34
N HIS A 248 12.70 10.66 32.31
CA HIS A 248 13.81 10.30 33.18
C HIS A 248 14.81 9.36 32.49
N LEU A 249 16.09 9.71 32.58
CA LEU A 249 17.17 8.84 32.15
C LEU A 249 17.30 7.60 33.05
N ARG A 250 17.89 6.54 32.51
CA ARG A 250 18.22 5.32 33.26
C ARG A 250 19.59 4.83 32.87
N VAL A 251 20.29 4.22 33.81
CA VAL A 251 21.51 3.45 33.50
C VAL A 251 21.10 2.10 32.92
N PHE A 252 21.72 1.73 31.81
CA PHE A 252 21.48 0.45 31.16
C PHE A 252 22.31 -0.64 31.86
N GLY A 253 21.64 -1.48 32.67
CA GLY A 253 22.29 -2.43 33.58
C GLY A 253 22.58 -3.82 33.01
N ARG A 254 22.21 -4.12 31.75
CA ARG A 254 22.53 -5.39 31.10
C ARG A 254 23.85 -5.27 30.34
N ASP A 255 24.82 -6.11 30.65
CA ASP A 255 25.89 -6.41 29.71
C ASP A 255 25.35 -7.45 28.72
N ILE A 256 25.58 -7.23 27.42
CA ILE A 256 25.23 -8.22 26.40
C ILE A 256 26.03 -9.53 26.63
N ALA A 257 27.07 -9.49 27.48
CA ALA A 257 27.82 -10.64 27.98
C ALA A 257 27.52 -11.09 29.44
N ALA A 258 26.83 -10.31 30.28
CA ALA A 258 26.65 -10.60 31.71
C ALA A 258 25.33 -10.03 32.28
N LEU A 259 24.54 -10.93 32.87
CA LEU A 259 23.15 -10.69 33.31
C LEU A 259 22.98 -9.78 34.53
N ASN A 260 24.04 -9.27 35.18
CA ASN A 260 23.97 -8.27 36.25
C ASN A 260 25.40 -7.78 36.58
N TRP A 261 25.68 -6.47 36.52
CA TRP A 261 26.85 -5.92 37.20
C TRP A 261 26.56 -5.83 38.70
N GLN A 262 27.23 -6.64 39.51
CA GLN A 262 27.26 -6.38 40.95
C GLN A 262 28.10 -5.11 41.18
N GLY A 263 27.59 -4.17 41.99
CA GLY A 263 28.33 -2.96 42.37
C GLY A 263 28.08 -1.71 41.51
N LEU A 264 27.09 -1.72 40.62
CA LEU A 264 26.58 -0.52 39.95
C LEU A 264 25.16 -0.20 40.45
N SER A 265 24.95 1.01 40.96
CA SER A 265 23.62 1.53 41.29
C SER A 265 23.45 2.95 40.78
N TYR A 266 22.20 3.37 40.61
CA TYR A 266 21.90 4.73 40.21
C TYR A 266 20.62 5.25 40.87
N GLU A 267 20.55 6.57 41.02
CA GLU A 267 19.39 7.29 41.51
C GLU A 267 19.19 8.52 40.63
N ASN A 268 17.97 8.72 40.11
CA ASN A 268 17.63 9.93 39.37
C ASN A 268 17.47 11.11 40.32
N ILE A 269 18.23 12.19 40.10
CA ILE A 269 18.08 13.46 40.82
C ILE A 269 17.09 14.36 40.08
N THR A 270 17.24 14.42 38.76
CA THR A 270 16.32 15.11 37.84
C THR A 270 16.09 14.24 36.60
N ALA A 271 15.33 14.73 35.62
CA ALA A 271 15.14 14.03 34.35
C ALA A 271 16.47 13.73 33.62
N ASN A 272 17.46 14.61 33.77
CA ASN A 272 18.72 14.55 33.02
C ASN A 272 19.99 14.45 33.89
N THR A 273 19.84 14.35 35.21
CA THR A 273 20.94 14.22 36.16
C THR A 273 20.74 12.98 37.04
N LEU A 274 21.76 12.13 37.09
CA LEU A 274 21.78 10.89 37.87
C LEU A 274 22.93 10.91 38.87
N ARG A 275 22.68 10.39 40.07
CA ARG A 275 23.74 9.89 40.96
C ARG A 275 24.05 8.47 40.55
N VAL A 276 25.28 8.18 40.15
CA VAL A 276 25.74 6.85 39.76
C VAL A 276 26.83 6.41 40.73
N THR A 277 26.67 5.24 41.32
CA THR A 277 27.67 4.64 42.22
C THR A 277 28.23 3.39 41.58
N THR A 278 29.56 3.32 41.45
CA THR A 278 30.29 2.17 40.94
C THR A 278 31.41 1.76 41.90
N ASP A 279 31.64 0.46 42.05
CA ASP A 279 32.65 -0.11 42.95
C ASP A 279 34.05 -0.24 42.31
N GLU A 280 34.14 -0.13 40.99
CA GLU A 280 35.39 -0.09 40.21
C GLU A 280 35.31 0.92 39.07
N ASP A 281 36.45 1.25 38.47
CA ASP A 281 36.53 2.05 37.26
C ASP A 281 35.87 1.29 36.10
N ARG A 282 34.79 1.83 35.53
CA ARG A 282 34.05 1.18 34.44
C ARG A 282 33.35 2.16 33.51
N THR A 283 33.12 1.69 32.29
CA THR A 283 32.26 2.37 31.32
C THR A 283 30.79 2.16 31.69
N VAL A 284 30.08 3.24 31.97
CA VAL A 284 28.65 3.25 32.27
C VAL A 284 27.87 3.65 31.02
N ARG A 285 26.80 2.91 30.72
CA ARG A 285 25.93 3.13 29.57
C ARG A 285 24.59 3.70 30.02
N PHE A 286 24.11 4.73 29.33
CA PHE A 286 22.84 5.40 29.61
C PHE A 286 21.80 4.99 28.57
N ARG A 287 20.54 4.81 28.97
CA ARG A 287 19.41 4.48 28.08
C ARG A 287 18.95 5.71 27.28
N GLN A 288 19.91 6.31 26.59
CA GLN A 288 19.80 7.46 25.70
C GLN A 288 20.71 7.18 24.51
N TYR A 289 20.15 7.19 23.30
CA TYR A 289 20.93 7.05 22.09
C TYR A 289 21.92 8.21 21.91
N TYR A 290 23.12 7.88 21.47
CA TYR A 290 24.11 8.89 21.10
C TYR A 290 23.68 9.59 19.81
N PHE A 291 23.76 10.91 19.82
CA PHE A 291 23.63 11.75 18.63
C PHE A 291 24.56 12.96 18.80
N PRO A 292 25.20 13.48 17.74
CA PRO A 292 26.03 14.67 17.86
C PRO A 292 25.26 15.82 18.51
N GLY A 293 25.84 16.50 19.48
CA GLY A 293 25.19 17.57 20.24
C GLY A 293 24.79 17.20 21.67
N TRP A 294 24.84 15.92 22.04
CA TRP A 294 24.85 15.53 23.46
C TRP A 294 26.18 15.91 24.13
N GLN A 295 26.09 16.34 25.39
CA GLN A 295 27.22 16.63 26.27
C GLN A 295 26.98 16.01 27.64
N ALA A 296 28.07 15.68 28.34
CA ALA A 296 28.02 15.19 29.71
C ALA A 296 28.89 16.02 30.64
N THR A 297 28.48 16.10 31.91
CA THR A 297 29.36 16.54 33.00
C THR A 297 29.38 15.48 34.09
N VAL A 298 30.55 15.23 34.67
CA VAL A 298 30.76 14.39 35.86
C VAL A 298 31.21 15.30 36.99
N ASP A 299 30.44 15.35 38.07
CA ASP A 299 30.68 16.19 39.24
C ASP A 299 30.87 17.69 38.89
N GLY A 300 30.20 18.13 37.81
CA GLY A 300 30.22 19.50 37.29
C GLY A 300 31.31 19.79 36.26
N GLU A 301 32.24 18.86 36.02
CA GLU A 301 33.29 19.00 35.01
C GLU A 301 32.90 18.32 33.69
N PRO A 302 33.23 18.89 32.52
CA PRO A 302 32.94 18.27 31.23
C PRO A 302 33.57 16.87 31.11
N ALA A 303 32.77 15.91 30.65
CA ALA A 303 33.20 14.54 30.42
C ALA A 303 32.96 14.13 28.96
N GLU A 304 33.87 13.29 28.45
CA GLU A 304 33.75 12.73 27.10
C GLU A 304 32.70 11.62 27.09
N ILE A 305 31.82 11.66 26.08
CA ILE A 305 30.86 10.59 25.82
C ILE A 305 31.20 9.92 24.49
N THR A 306 31.01 8.62 24.44
CA THR A 306 31.15 7.83 23.21
C THR A 306 29.85 7.06 22.94
N PRO A 307 29.56 6.70 21.68
CA PRO A 307 28.51 5.74 21.40
C PRO A 307 29.01 4.33 21.73
N ASP A 308 28.14 3.53 22.32
CA ASP A 308 28.33 2.09 22.40
C ASP A 308 28.44 1.47 20.99
N GLU A 309 29.37 0.53 20.81
CA GLU A 309 29.65 -0.07 19.50
C GLU A 309 28.56 -1.03 18.99
N GLN A 310 27.69 -1.56 19.87
CA GLN A 310 26.68 -2.55 19.51
C GLN A 310 25.29 -1.92 19.34
N ILE A 311 24.86 -1.14 20.33
CA ILE A 311 23.51 -0.59 20.43
C ILE A 311 23.46 0.94 20.42
N GLY A 312 24.59 1.63 20.21
CA GLY A 312 24.62 3.07 19.92
C GLY A 312 24.13 3.99 21.05
N LEU A 313 24.03 3.47 22.27
CA LEU A 313 23.70 4.26 23.47
C LEU A 313 24.89 5.09 23.95
N ILE A 314 24.63 6.20 24.64
CA ILE A 314 25.67 7.02 25.26
C ILE A 314 26.42 6.22 26.33
N THR A 315 27.74 6.21 26.25
CA THR A 315 28.65 5.64 27.25
C THR A 315 29.59 6.71 27.82
N LEU A 316 30.00 6.52 29.06
CA LEU A 316 30.91 7.40 29.79
C LEU A 316 31.74 6.58 30.78
N ASP A 317 33.05 6.82 30.85
CA ASP A 317 33.93 6.16 31.82
C ASP A 317 33.84 6.84 33.18
N LEU A 318 33.43 6.08 34.21
CA LEU A 318 33.36 6.55 35.60
C LEU A 318 34.39 5.81 36.46
N PRO A 319 35.19 6.52 37.27
CA PRO A 319 36.04 5.87 38.25
C PRO A 319 35.22 5.28 39.41
N ALA A 320 35.85 4.41 40.20
CA ALA A 320 35.26 3.84 41.40
C ALA A 320 34.81 4.95 42.38
N GLY A 321 33.53 4.99 42.73
CA GLY A 321 32.97 6.01 43.61
C GLY A 321 31.51 6.36 43.31
N GLU A 322 31.05 7.42 43.98
CA GLU A 322 29.76 8.06 43.71
C GLU A 322 30.00 9.32 42.87
N HIS A 323 29.27 9.45 41.77
CA HIS A 323 29.40 10.54 40.82
C HIS A 323 28.03 11.12 40.45
N ILE A 324 27.98 12.44 40.28
CA ILE A 324 26.81 13.13 39.72
C ILE A 324 27.06 13.32 38.21
N VAL A 325 26.30 12.58 37.40
CA VAL A 325 26.35 12.67 35.94
C VAL A 325 25.16 13.47 35.45
N THR A 326 25.41 14.51 34.65
CA THR A 326 24.37 15.24 33.92
C THR A 326 24.56 15.04 32.42
N LEU A 327 23.49 14.67 31.71
CA LEU A 327 23.46 14.58 30.25
C LEU A 327 22.57 15.70 29.70
N GLU A 328 23.04 16.43 28.69
CA GLU A 328 22.27 17.51 28.08
C GLU A 328 22.45 17.55 26.56
N TYR A 329 21.35 17.76 25.83
CA TYR A 329 21.39 17.97 24.39
C TYR A 329 21.45 19.47 24.08
N VAL A 330 22.64 19.95 23.70
CA VAL A 330 22.85 21.37 23.40
C VAL A 330 22.62 21.72 21.92
N GLY A 331 22.45 20.70 21.07
CA GLY A 331 22.32 20.85 19.62
C GLY A 331 23.66 20.79 18.87
N THR A 332 23.58 20.61 17.56
CA THR A 332 24.77 20.56 16.70
C THR A 332 25.15 21.95 16.17
N THR A 333 26.38 22.07 15.68
CA THR A 333 26.81 23.25 14.91
C THR A 333 25.91 23.50 13.69
N THR A 334 25.50 22.44 13.00
CA THR A 334 24.59 22.56 11.85
C THR A 334 23.25 23.14 12.27
N GLN A 335 22.64 22.67 13.35
CA GLN A 335 21.37 23.17 13.87
C GLN A 335 21.47 24.66 14.24
N HIS A 336 22.54 25.07 14.91
CA HIS A 336 22.75 26.49 15.25
C HIS A 336 22.93 27.39 14.01
N ILE A 337 23.75 26.99 13.03
CA ILE A 337 23.94 27.75 11.77
C ILE A 337 22.61 27.86 11.02
N SER A 338 21.85 26.77 10.97
CA SER A 338 20.57 26.70 10.27
C SER A 338 19.49 27.59 10.89
N ALA A 339 19.45 27.63 12.23
CA ALA A 339 18.62 28.55 12.97
C ALA A 339 19.01 30.01 12.66
N LEU A 340 20.31 30.32 12.64
CA LEU A 340 20.79 31.66 12.30
C LEU A 340 20.39 32.10 10.88
N ILE A 341 20.55 31.22 9.88
CA ILE A 341 20.12 31.48 8.49
C ILE A 341 18.61 31.78 8.45
N SER A 342 17.81 31.04 9.21
CA SER A 342 16.36 31.25 9.27
C SER A 342 16.00 32.58 9.90
N VAL A 343 16.65 32.96 11.00
CA VAL A 343 16.48 34.27 11.64
C VAL A 343 16.86 35.41 10.70
N ILE A 344 17.99 35.32 10.01
CA ILE A 344 18.42 36.31 9.01
C ILE A 344 17.37 36.41 7.89
N SER A 345 16.84 35.28 7.42
CA SER A 345 15.81 35.23 6.39
C SER A 345 14.50 35.88 6.84
N VAL A 346 14.09 35.71 8.11
CA VAL A 346 12.95 36.44 8.69
C VAL A 346 13.22 37.95 8.67
N ILE A 347 14.39 38.38 9.12
CA ILE A 347 14.76 39.81 9.16
C ILE A 347 14.74 40.41 7.75
N VAL A 348 15.31 39.72 6.76
CA VAL A 348 15.30 40.16 5.36
C VAL A 348 13.87 40.22 4.82
N THR A 349 13.03 39.22 5.12
CA THR A 349 11.62 39.22 4.71
C THR A 349 10.87 40.42 5.28
N LEU A 350 11.01 40.68 6.58
CA LEU A 350 10.38 41.82 7.25
C LEU A 350 10.91 43.16 6.70
N ALA A 351 12.21 43.26 6.41
CA ALA A 351 12.81 44.43 5.79
C ALA A 351 12.24 44.66 4.38
N LEU A 352 12.10 43.62 3.56
CA LEU A 352 11.51 43.70 2.22
C LEU A 352 10.02 44.09 2.29
N LEU A 353 9.25 43.57 3.24
CA LEU A 353 7.85 43.97 3.45
C LEU A 353 7.73 45.45 3.87
N ARG A 354 8.71 45.96 4.63
CA ARG A 354 8.74 47.36 5.08
C ARG A 354 9.23 48.33 4.01
N VAL A 355 10.24 47.94 3.23
CA VAL A 355 10.82 48.74 2.13
C VAL A 355 9.96 48.67 0.87
N GLY A 356 9.19 47.59 0.71
CA GLY A 356 8.13 47.44 -0.27
C GLY A 356 7.04 48.49 -0.03
N LYS A 357 7.32 49.74 -0.43
CA LYS A 357 6.32 50.82 -0.46
C LYS A 357 5.08 50.28 -1.15
N SER A 358 3.92 50.59 -0.59
CA SER A 358 2.62 50.44 -1.22
C SER A 358 2.63 51.23 -2.53
N GLN A 359 3.20 50.67 -3.59
CA GLN A 359 2.83 51.10 -4.92
C GLN A 359 1.31 50.91 -4.94
N PRO A 360 0.52 51.96 -5.23
CA PRO A 360 -0.92 51.80 -5.33
C PRO A 360 -1.14 50.68 -6.34
N VAL A 361 -1.54 49.51 -5.83
CA VAL A 361 -1.87 48.38 -6.68
C VAL A 361 -2.97 48.95 -7.58
N PRO A 362 -2.74 49.08 -8.89
CA PRO A 362 -3.76 49.65 -9.76
C PRO A 362 -5.04 48.89 -9.47
N GLN A 363 -6.14 49.60 -9.12
CA GLN A 363 -7.43 48.99 -8.84
C GLN A 363 -7.73 48.04 -9.99
N ARG A 364 -7.50 46.74 -9.76
CA ARG A 364 -7.70 45.74 -10.79
C ARG A 364 -9.20 45.60 -10.90
N GLU A 365 -9.74 45.88 -12.09
CA GLU A 365 -11.13 45.53 -12.41
C GLU A 365 -11.39 44.09 -11.96
N GLY A 366 -12.34 43.90 -11.04
CA GLY A 366 -12.69 42.58 -10.50
C GLY A 366 -12.29 42.29 -9.05
N GLN A 367 -11.82 43.27 -8.26
CA GLN A 367 -11.75 43.10 -6.81
C GLN A 367 -13.15 42.99 -6.20
N LEU A 368 -13.37 41.99 -5.34
CA LEU A 368 -14.57 41.90 -4.51
C LEU A 368 -14.64 43.14 -3.61
N SER A 369 -15.83 43.72 -3.46
CA SER A 369 -16.01 44.79 -2.46
C SER A 369 -15.71 44.23 -1.07
N PRO A 370 -15.20 45.04 -0.12
CA PRO A 370 -14.93 44.58 1.24
C PRO A 370 -16.15 43.90 1.88
N LEU A 371 -17.35 44.42 1.63
CA LEU A 371 -18.60 43.82 2.10
C LEU A 371 -18.82 42.41 1.54
N LEU A 372 -18.58 42.20 0.23
CA LEU A 372 -18.70 40.87 -0.39
C LEU A 372 -17.63 39.92 0.13
N ALA A 373 -16.40 40.39 0.33
CA ALA A 373 -15.33 39.58 0.92
C ALA A 373 -15.67 39.16 2.36
N CYS A 374 -16.14 40.09 3.20
CA CYS A 374 -16.62 39.78 4.54
C CYS A 374 -17.82 38.84 4.52
N GLY A 375 -18.77 39.03 3.58
CA GLY A 375 -19.92 38.15 3.41
C GLY A 375 -19.53 36.73 3.00
N LEU A 376 -18.55 36.57 2.10
CA LEU A 376 -17.99 35.27 1.73
C LEU A 376 -17.30 34.59 2.91
N MET A 377 -16.47 35.34 3.65
CA MET A 377 -15.81 34.82 4.86
C MET A 377 -16.83 34.40 5.91
N ALA A 378 -17.84 35.22 6.18
CA ALA A 378 -18.94 34.89 7.08
C ALA A 378 -19.71 33.66 6.59
N GLY A 379 -19.97 33.55 5.29
CA GLY A 379 -20.61 32.38 4.68
C GLY A 379 -19.79 31.10 4.84
N ILE A 380 -18.47 31.16 4.65
CA ILE A 380 -17.55 30.02 4.88
C ILE A 380 -17.57 29.61 6.35
N VAL A 381 -17.50 30.57 7.29
CA VAL A 381 -17.57 30.31 8.73
C VAL A 381 -18.92 29.71 9.12
N LEU A 382 -20.03 30.29 8.64
CA LEU A 382 -21.38 29.77 8.89
C LEU A 382 -21.56 28.36 8.33
N LEU A 383 -21.03 28.08 7.14
CA LEU A 383 -21.02 26.74 6.56
C LEU A 383 -20.19 25.77 7.41
N ALA A 384 -19.01 26.17 7.89
CA ALA A 384 -18.18 25.34 8.76
C ALA A 384 -18.88 25.05 10.09
N LEU A 385 -19.54 26.04 10.68
CA LEU A 385 -20.36 25.87 11.89
C LEU A 385 -21.57 24.98 11.62
N ALA A 386 -22.29 25.19 10.52
CA ALA A 386 -23.41 24.33 10.12
C ALA A 386 -22.93 22.89 9.87
N ASN A 387 -21.77 22.71 9.26
CA ASN A 387 -21.17 21.40 9.08
C ASN A 387 -20.90 20.72 10.43
N GLN A 388 -20.19 21.41 11.33
CA GLN A 388 -19.80 20.88 12.64
C GLN A 388 -20.99 20.57 13.56
N TYR A 389 -22.00 21.45 13.61
CA TYR A 389 -23.07 21.39 14.61
C TYR A 389 -24.42 20.91 14.06
N VAL A 390 -24.61 20.86 12.73
CA VAL A 390 -25.87 20.43 12.11
C VAL A 390 -25.65 19.25 11.17
N ILE A 391 -24.81 19.37 10.14
CA ILE A 391 -24.72 18.36 9.08
C ILE A 391 -24.09 17.06 9.60
N GLN A 392 -22.91 17.15 10.22
CA GLN A 392 -22.16 15.97 10.70
C GLN A 392 -22.87 15.25 11.86
N PRO A 393 -23.42 15.94 12.89
CA PRO A 393 -24.13 15.27 13.97
C PRO A 393 -25.39 14.53 13.50
N ASN A 394 -26.11 15.06 12.51
CA ASN A 394 -27.30 14.42 11.95
C ASN A 394 -26.99 13.35 10.88
N GLY A 395 -25.72 13.14 10.51
CA GLY A 395 -25.32 12.10 9.55
C GLY A 395 -25.86 12.28 8.13
N TRP A 396 -26.30 13.48 7.72
CA TRP A 396 -27.01 13.70 6.43
C TRP A 396 -26.21 13.33 5.17
N LEU A 397 -24.89 13.23 5.29
CA LEU A 397 -23.97 12.97 4.18
C LEU A 397 -23.05 11.78 4.45
N GLN A 398 -23.50 10.86 5.30
CA GLN A 398 -22.78 9.65 5.67
C GLN A 398 -23.75 8.47 5.60
N ILE A 399 -23.20 7.30 5.35
CA ILE A 399 -23.92 6.03 5.43
C ILE A 399 -23.89 5.56 6.89
N GLN A 400 -24.94 4.86 7.29
CA GLN A 400 -24.97 4.13 8.56
C GLN A 400 -25.62 2.79 8.29
N SER A 401 -24.80 1.80 7.95
CA SER A 401 -25.29 0.43 7.75
C SER A 401 -25.62 -0.25 9.09
N PRO A 402 -26.52 -1.24 9.11
CA PRO A 402 -26.58 -2.18 10.22
C PRO A 402 -25.21 -2.87 10.42
N PRO A 403 -24.78 -3.16 11.67
CA PRO A 403 -23.48 -3.78 11.95
C PRO A 403 -23.30 -5.18 11.34
N THR A 404 -24.40 -5.82 10.94
CA THR A 404 -24.40 -7.17 10.37
C THR A 404 -24.74 -7.19 8.88
N GLU A 405 -25.10 -6.04 8.29
CA GLU A 405 -25.50 -5.92 6.88
C GLU A 405 -24.86 -4.67 6.24
N PRO A 406 -23.53 -4.67 5.99
CA PRO A 406 -22.85 -3.57 5.34
C PRO A 406 -23.47 -3.26 3.97
N GLN A 407 -23.80 -2.00 3.70
CA GLN A 407 -24.54 -1.60 2.48
C GLN A 407 -23.82 -1.97 1.18
N TYR A 408 -22.48 -1.97 1.18
CA TYR A 408 -21.64 -2.21 0.00
C TYR A 408 -21.04 -3.62 -0.04
N MET A 409 -21.42 -4.50 0.90
CA MET A 409 -21.13 -5.93 0.80
C MET A 409 -21.99 -6.56 -0.30
N GLU A 410 -21.36 -7.11 -1.33
CA GLU A 410 -22.08 -7.70 -2.47
C GLU A 410 -22.53 -9.15 -2.23
N THR A 411 -21.69 -9.96 -1.59
CA THR A 411 -21.96 -11.40 -1.38
C THR A 411 -21.99 -11.75 0.11
N PRO A 412 -23.16 -12.06 0.69
CA PRO A 412 -23.25 -12.52 2.07
C PRO A 412 -22.71 -13.95 2.21
N VAL A 413 -22.07 -14.22 3.35
CA VAL A 413 -21.53 -15.54 3.72
C VAL A 413 -22.08 -15.98 5.08
N GLY A 414 -21.89 -15.17 6.12
CA GLY A 414 -22.36 -15.47 7.48
C GLY A 414 -21.62 -16.62 8.18
N ALA A 415 -20.33 -16.80 7.91
CA ALA A 415 -19.53 -17.87 8.52
C ALA A 415 -19.08 -17.47 9.94
N GLN A 416 -19.35 -18.34 10.91
CA GLN A 416 -19.01 -18.13 12.32
C GLN A 416 -17.78 -18.95 12.73
N PHE A 417 -16.91 -18.33 13.53
CA PHE A 417 -15.76 -18.94 14.16
C PHE A 417 -16.06 -19.27 15.63
N GLU A 418 -15.32 -20.22 16.21
CA GLU A 418 -15.58 -20.75 17.56
C GLU A 418 -15.60 -19.69 18.69
N ASN A 419 -14.98 -18.52 18.47
CA ASN A 419 -14.95 -17.42 19.42
C ASN A 419 -16.07 -16.37 19.21
N GLY A 420 -17.02 -16.62 18.30
CA GLY A 420 -18.11 -15.72 17.95
C GLY A 420 -17.80 -14.69 16.86
N LEU A 421 -16.55 -14.58 16.40
CA LEU A 421 -16.20 -13.75 15.24
C LEU A 421 -16.94 -14.27 14.01
N THR A 422 -17.50 -13.37 13.21
CA THR A 422 -18.28 -13.71 12.01
C THR A 422 -17.69 -13.02 10.78
N LEU A 423 -17.43 -13.80 9.73
CA LEU A 423 -17.27 -13.26 8.37
C LEU A 423 -18.66 -13.06 7.77
N LEU A 424 -19.13 -11.81 7.77
CA LEU A 424 -20.44 -11.43 7.25
C LEU A 424 -20.56 -11.74 5.75
N GLY A 425 -19.50 -11.46 4.99
CA GLY A 425 -19.47 -11.65 3.55
C GLY A 425 -18.26 -11.00 2.91
N TYR A 426 -18.32 -10.80 1.59
CA TYR A 426 -17.23 -10.22 0.81
C TYR A 426 -17.71 -9.41 -0.40
N THR A 427 -16.79 -8.65 -0.99
CA THR A 427 -16.95 -7.96 -2.28
C THR A 427 -15.71 -8.24 -3.11
N LEU A 428 -15.91 -8.86 -4.27
CA LEU A 428 -14.86 -9.19 -5.21
C LEU A 428 -14.89 -8.15 -6.34
N HIS A 429 -13.86 -7.31 -6.45
CA HIS A 429 -13.90 -6.18 -7.39
C HIS A 429 -13.74 -6.63 -8.85
N GLU A 430 -13.06 -7.75 -9.08
CA GLU A 430 -12.84 -8.36 -10.40
C GLU A 430 -12.88 -9.89 -10.24
N ASP A 431 -13.53 -10.60 -11.16
CA ASP A 431 -13.58 -12.07 -11.18
C ASP A 431 -12.58 -12.68 -12.17
N THR A 432 -11.82 -11.84 -12.87
CA THR A 432 -10.82 -12.22 -13.87
C THR A 432 -9.56 -11.40 -13.65
N ILE A 433 -8.40 -12.05 -13.58
CA ILE A 433 -7.11 -11.42 -13.27
C ILE A 433 -6.03 -11.88 -14.25
N ARG A 434 -5.10 -10.98 -14.57
CA ARG A 434 -3.88 -11.30 -15.31
C ARG A 434 -2.66 -11.38 -14.39
N PRO A 435 -1.65 -12.20 -14.71
CA PRO A 435 -0.36 -12.16 -14.03
C PRO A 435 0.22 -10.73 -13.93
N GLY A 436 0.59 -10.32 -12.72
CA GLY A 436 1.12 -8.98 -12.43
C GLY A 436 0.09 -7.88 -12.16
N GLU A 437 -1.21 -8.18 -12.31
CA GLU A 437 -2.31 -7.35 -11.81
C GLU A 437 -2.73 -7.86 -10.41
N PRO A 438 -3.05 -6.99 -9.44
CA PRO A 438 -3.51 -7.42 -8.12
C PRO A 438 -5.03 -7.68 -8.14
N LEU A 439 -5.46 -8.79 -7.56
CA LEU A 439 -6.88 -9.08 -7.32
C LEU A 439 -7.27 -8.49 -5.97
N GLN A 440 -8.25 -7.60 -5.95
CA GLN A 440 -8.77 -7.03 -4.71
C GLN A 440 -10.04 -7.75 -4.25
N ILE A 441 -10.05 -8.18 -2.99
CA ILE A 441 -11.24 -8.64 -2.27
C ILE A 441 -11.37 -7.88 -0.95
N ASP A 442 -12.57 -7.37 -0.68
CA ASP A 442 -12.93 -6.75 0.59
C ASP A 442 -13.72 -7.78 1.41
N LEU A 443 -13.22 -8.17 2.57
CA LEU A 443 -13.89 -9.01 3.56
C LEU A 443 -14.62 -8.15 4.60
N TYR A 444 -15.74 -8.62 5.13
CA TYR A 444 -16.53 -7.89 6.12
C TYR A 444 -16.68 -8.71 7.39
N TRP A 445 -16.17 -8.18 8.50
CA TRP A 445 -16.13 -8.85 9.79
C TRP A 445 -17.06 -8.19 10.80
N HIS A 446 -17.66 -8.99 11.67
CA HIS A 446 -18.44 -8.53 12.83
C HIS A 446 -18.20 -9.45 14.01
N THR A 447 -18.28 -8.90 15.22
CA THR A 447 -18.23 -9.69 16.45
C THR A 447 -19.39 -9.28 17.36
N PRO A 448 -20.15 -10.23 17.94
CA PRO A 448 -21.25 -9.91 18.83
C PRO A 448 -20.78 -9.46 20.22
N GLU A 449 -19.54 -9.79 20.59
CA GLU A 449 -18.89 -9.41 21.85
C GLU A 449 -17.44 -8.97 21.60
N MET A 450 -16.84 -8.23 22.53
CA MET A 450 -15.42 -7.88 22.42
C MET A 450 -14.56 -9.14 22.59
N LEU A 451 -13.60 -9.33 21.69
CA LEU A 451 -12.70 -10.48 21.70
C LEU A 451 -11.50 -10.19 22.60
N GLU A 452 -11.03 -11.20 23.33
CA GLU A 452 -9.80 -11.09 24.14
C GLU A 452 -8.54 -11.33 23.31
N ASN A 453 -8.64 -12.18 22.29
CA ASN A 453 -7.53 -12.61 21.45
C ASN A 453 -7.57 -11.96 20.07
N ASN A 454 -6.38 -11.85 19.48
CA ASN A 454 -6.18 -11.35 18.13
C ASN A 454 -5.84 -12.47 17.16
N TYR A 455 -6.19 -12.25 15.89
CA TYR A 455 -6.00 -13.24 14.83
C TYR A 455 -5.49 -12.56 13.56
N GLN A 456 -4.58 -13.25 12.89
CA GLN A 456 -4.06 -12.90 11.58
C GLN A 456 -4.97 -13.48 10.49
N PRO A 457 -5.56 -12.66 9.61
CA PRO A 457 -6.29 -13.17 8.46
C PRO A 457 -5.32 -13.66 7.37
N ILE A 458 -5.52 -14.90 6.92
CA ILE A 458 -4.80 -15.51 5.81
C ILE A 458 -5.82 -15.75 4.69
N VAL A 459 -5.71 -14.96 3.63
CA VAL A 459 -6.55 -15.05 2.43
C VAL A 459 -5.71 -15.59 1.29
N GLN A 460 -6.17 -16.66 0.65
CA GLN A 460 -5.43 -17.31 -0.44
C GLN A 460 -6.31 -17.45 -1.67
N LEU A 461 -5.74 -17.20 -2.84
CA LEU A 461 -6.28 -17.72 -4.10
C LEU A 461 -5.65 -19.09 -4.32
N VAL A 462 -6.47 -20.14 -4.30
CA VAL A 462 -6.03 -21.54 -4.44
C VAL A 462 -6.58 -22.14 -5.72
N ASN A 463 -5.90 -23.16 -6.23
CA ASN A 463 -6.41 -23.95 -7.35
C ASN A 463 -7.74 -24.65 -7.01
N TRP A 464 -8.45 -25.14 -8.03
CA TRP A 464 -9.74 -25.82 -7.87
C TRP A 464 -9.72 -26.98 -6.85
N THR A 465 -8.65 -27.78 -6.82
CA THR A 465 -8.52 -28.90 -5.87
C THR A 465 -8.03 -28.48 -4.48
N GLN A 466 -7.75 -27.19 -4.28
CA GLN A 466 -7.20 -26.59 -3.05
C GLN A 466 -5.87 -27.19 -2.58
N SER A 467 -5.10 -27.80 -3.49
CA SER A 467 -3.79 -28.39 -3.20
C SER A 467 -2.63 -27.38 -3.27
N ALA A 468 -2.83 -26.23 -3.90
CA ALA A 468 -1.81 -25.20 -4.08
C ALA A 468 -2.40 -23.79 -4.01
N ALA A 469 -1.68 -22.86 -3.39
CA ALA A 469 -2.02 -21.43 -3.37
C ALA A 469 -1.22 -20.71 -4.46
N TRP A 470 -1.91 -19.95 -5.32
CA TRP A 470 -1.33 -19.12 -6.38
C TRP A 470 -1.03 -17.70 -5.92
N ALA A 471 -1.77 -17.20 -4.93
CA ALA A 471 -1.52 -15.92 -4.30
C ALA A 471 -1.95 -15.96 -2.83
N VAL A 472 -1.28 -15.16 -1.98
CA VAL A 472 -1.55 -15.09 -0.55
C VAL A 472 -1.51 -13.64 -0.07
N SER A 473 -2.50 -13.26 0.73
CA SER A 473 -2.53 -12.03 1.52
C SER A 473 -2.61 -12.43 3.00
N ALA A 474 -1.59 -12.08 3.78
CA ALA A 474 -1.49 -12.44 5.20
C ALA A 474 -0.97 -11.25 6.03
N PRO A 475 -1.70 -10.12 6.11
CA PRO A 475 -1.29 -9.00 6.95
C PRO A 475 -1.26 -9.41 8.42
N LEU A 476 -0.43 -8.76 9.26
CA LEU A 476 -0.32 -9.09 10.69
C LEU A 476 -1.65 -8.94 11.46
N GLN A 477 -2.52 -8.06 10.98
CA GLN A 477 -3.83 -7.74 11.54
C GLN A 477 -4.76 -7.30 10.40
N PRO A 478 -6.09 -7.36 10.56
CA PRO A 478 -7.01 -6.88 9.54
C PRO A 478 -6.93 -5.35 9.38
N GLY A 479 -7.40 -4.84 8.25
CA GLY A 479 -7.23 -3.44 7.85
C GLY A 479 -7.81 -2.42 8.84
N ALA A 480 -8.83 -2.82 9.61
CA ALA A 480 -9.48 -1.97 10.62
C ALA A 480 -8.78 -1.94 11.99
N GLY A 481 -7.66 -2.64 12.16
CA GLY A 481 -6.99 -2.82 13.45
C GLY A 481 -7.16 -4.24 13.98
N GLU A 482 -6.71 -4.50 15.21
CA GLU A 482 -6.83 -5.81 15.83
C GLU A 482 -8.29 -6.23 16.09
N PHE A 483 -8.62 -7.53 15.93
CA PHE A 483 -9.97 -8.05 16.16
C PHE A 483 -10.49 -7.78 17.59
N SER A 484 -9.62 -7.74 18.60
CA SER A 484 -9.98 -7.37 19.98
C SER A 484 -10.49 -5.92 20.14
N THR A 485 -10.18 -5.04 19.18
CA THR A 485 -10.66 -3.66 19.18
C THR A 485 -12.04 -3.50 18.55
N PHE A 486 -12.60 -4.56 17.95
CA PHE A 486 -13.88 -4.49 17.27
C PHE A 486 -15.01 -4.40 18.30
N THR A 487 -15.98 -3.51 18.04
CA THR A 487 -17.11 -3.28 18.93
C THR A 487 -18.39 -3.86 18.34
N PRO A 488 -19.32 -4.43 19.15
CA PRO A 488 -20.50 -5.11 18.62
C PRO A 488 -21.47 -4.25 17.80
N ASP A 489 -21.41 -2.93 17.98
CA ASP A 489 -22.22 -1.95 17.29
C ASP A 489 -21.66 -1.56 15.91
N ARG A 490 -20.54 -2.15 15.47
CA ARG A 490 -19.81 -1.80 14.26
C ARG A 490 -19.37 -3.04 13.49
N PHE A 491 -19.13 -2.92 12.18
CA PHE A 491 -18.43 -3.94 11.39
C PHE A 491 -17.06 -3.43 10.99
N ALA A 492 -16.19 -4.31 10.51
CA ALA A 492 -14.90 -3.95 9.95
C ALA A 492 -14.78 -4.47 8.52
N ARG A 493 -14.57 -3.57 7.56
CA ARG A 493 -14.07 -3.96 6.26
C ARG A 493 -12.56 -4.23 6.32
N ASP A 494 -12.12 -5.27 5.62
CA ASP A 494 -10.74 -5.72 5.58
C ASP A 494 -10.33 -5.99 4.13
N ILE A 495 -9.36 -5.23 3.63
CA ILE A 495 -9.00 -5.22 2.21
C ILE A 495 -7.78 -6.09 1.97
N HIS A 496 -7.93 -7.09 1.11
CA HIS A 496 -6.85 -7.97 0.69
C HIS A 496 -6.52 -7.78 -0.79
N LEU A 497 -5.23 -7.61 -1.07
CA LEU A 497 -4.68 -7.63 -2.42
C LEU A 497 -3.92 -8.94 -2.62
N LEU A 498 -4.32 -9.70 -3.64
CA LEU A 498 -3.73 -10.98 -4.02
C LEU A 498 -2.95 -10.77 -5.32
N GLU A 499 -1.62 -10.80 -5.24
CA GLU A 499 -0.76 -10.69 -6.40
C GLU A 499 -0.37 -12.08 -6.90
N LEU A 500 -0.68 -12.37 -8.17
CA LEU A 500 -0.28 -13.62 -8.81
C LEU A 500 1.23 -13.63 -9.08
N SER A 501 1.90 -14.72 -8.75
CA SER A 501 3.24 -14.99 -9.27
C SER A 501 3.13 -15.28 -10.77
N SER A 502 3.91 -14.55 -11.58
CA SER A 502 3.79 -14.59 -13.04
C SER A 502 4.28 -15.86 -13.71
N ASP A 503 5.07 -16.66 -13.01
CA ASP A 503 5.87 -17.72 -13.65
C ASP A 503 5.28 -19.12 -13.45
N GLU A 504 4.25 -19.28 -12.61
CA GLU A 504 3.73 -20.60 -12.19
C GLU A 504 2.20 -20.74 -12.20
N THR A 505 1.46 -19.71 -12.63
CA THR A 505 0.00 -19.71 -12.51
C THR A 505 -0.71 -20.03 -13.83
N PRO A 506 -1.36 -21.19 -13.97
CA PRO A 506 -2.04 -21.58 -15.21
C PRO A 506 -3.32 -20.76 -15.45
N PRO A 507 -3.79 -20.62 -16.71
CA PRO A 507 -5.01 -19.88 -17.10
C PRO A 507 -6.32 -20.63 -16.74
N TYR A 508 -6.40 -21.11 -15.50
CA TYR A 508 -7.52 -21.87 -14.97
C TYR A 508 -8.43 -20.96 -14.13
N ILE A 509 -9.23 -21.60 -13.29
CA ILE A 509 -10.03 -20.97 -12.24
C ILE A 509 -9.49 -21.36 -10.86
N GLY A 510 -9.63 -20.45 -9.91
CA GLY A 510 -9.30 -20.69 -8.51
C GLY A 510 -10.44 -20.29 -7.58
N HIS A 511 -10.32 -20.73 -6.33
CA HIS A 511 -11.19 -20.31 -5.23
C HIS A 511 -10.45 -19.38 -4.29
N ILE A 512 -11.19 -18.51 -3.63
CA ILE A 512 -10.65 -17.75 -2.51
C ILE A 512 -10.95 -18.50 -1.21
N THR A 513 -9.93 -18.68 -0.38
CA THR A 513 -10.07 -19.27 0.94
C THR A 513 -9.63 -18.31 2.04
N VAL A 514 -10.31 -18.37 3.19
CA VAL A 514 -10.03 -17.53 4.37
C VAL A 514 -9.75 -18.43 5.57
N GLN A 515 -8.68 -18.12 6.29
CA GLN A 515 -8.27 -18.78 7.53
C GLN A 515 -7.85 -17.71 8.55
N LEU A 516 -8.07 -17.98 9.83
CA LEU A 516 -7.64 -17.11 10.93
C LEU A 516 -6.59 -17.82 11.78
N GLN A 517 -5.42 -17.20 11.94
CA GLN A 517 -4.30 -17.72 12.72
C GLN A 517 -4.11 -16.90 13.99
N GLY A 518 -4.28 -17.51 15.16
CA GLY A 518 -3.97 -16.92 16.47
C GLY A 518 -2.63 -17.41 17.04
N GLU A 519 -2.30 -16.98 18.26
CA GLU A 519 -1.08 -17.42 18.96
C GLU A 519 -1.14 -18.90 19.36
N GLU A 520 -2.33 -19.40 19.73
CA GLU A 520 -2.54 -20.78 20.16
C GLU A 520 -2.74 -21.77 19.00
N GLY A 521 -2.82 -21.27 17.77
CA GLY A 521 -3.09 -22.06 16.58
C GLY A 521 -4.13 -21.44 15.65
N ILE A 522 -4.62 -22.24 14.70
CA ILE A 522 -5.68 -21.84 13.78
C ILE A 522 -6.99 -21.74 14.57
N LEU A 523 -7.73 -20.65 14.37
CA LEU A 523 -9.09 -20.52 14.87
C LEU A 523 -10.04 -21.24 13.92
N LEU A 524 -10.77 -22.23 14.45
CA LEU A 524 -11.67 -23.06 13.66
C LEU A 524 -13.01 -22.35 13.42
N LEU A 525 -13.68 -22.75 12.34
CA LEU A 525 -15.08 -22.48 12.11
C LEU A 525 -15.95 -23.33 13.05
N GLU A 526 -17.20 -22.92 13.29
CA GLU A 526 -18.15 -23.69 14.12
C GLU A 526 -18.41 -25.11 13.60
N ASP A 527 -18.20 -25.37 12.31
CA ASP A 527 -18.30 -26.70 11.71
C ASP A 527 -17.04 -27.58 11.90
N GLY A 528 -16.02 -27.04 12.58
CA GLY A 528 -14.74 -27.68 12.86
C GLY A 528 -13.72 -27.59 11.72
N SER A 529 -14.02 -26.87 10.63
CA SER A 529 -13.06 -26.67 9.55
C SER A 529 -12.02 -25.59 9.90
N GLU A 530 -10.79 -25.77 9.40
CA GLU A 530 -9.69 -24.81 9.61
C GLU A 530 -9.71 -23.64 8.61
N ARG A 531 -10.51 -23.74 7.55
CA ARG A 531 -10.48 -22.83 6.41
C ARG A 531 -11.83 -22.79 5.73
N LEU A 532 -12.30 -21.57 5.50
CA LEU A 532 -13.50 -21.28 4.73
C LEU A 532 -13.15 -21.17 3.26
N THR A 533 -13.89 -21.85 2.39
CA THR A 533 -13.85 -21.62 0.93
C THR A 533 -15.01 -20.70 0.55
N LEU A 534 -14.71 -19.55 -0.06
CA LEU A 534 -15.71 -18.63 -0.56
C LEU A 534 -16.26 -19.13 -1.90
N ASP A 535 -17.54 -18.85 -2.17
CA ASP A 535 -18.17 -19.06 -3.49
C ASP A 535 -17.73 -17.98 -4.50
N ALA A 536 -16.42 -17.72 -4.55
CA ALA A 536 -15.78 -16.74 -5.41
C ALA A 536 -14.89 -17.50 -6.40
N LEU A 537 -15.33 -17.58 -7.65
CA LEU A 537 -14.55 -18.16 -8.74
C LEU A 537 -13.74 -17.05 -9.41
N VAL A 538 -12.42 -17.19 -9.36
CA VAL A 538 -11.48 -16.25 -9.98
C VAL A 538 -10.88 -16.91 -11.20
N ARG A 539 -11.03 -16.27 -12.36
CA ARG A 539 -10.45 -16.72 -13.62
C ARG A 539 -9.10 -16.08 -13.86
N ILE A 540 -8.14 -16.88 -14.32
CA ILE A 540 -6.81 -16.39 -14.65
C ILE A 540 -6.70 -16.28 -16.16
N ASP A 541 -6.47 -15.05 -16.62
CA ASP A 541 -6.29 -14.72 -18.03
C ASP A 541 -4.79 -14.54 -18.30
N THR A 542 -4.17 -15.52 -18.96
CA THR A 542 -2.79 -15.37 -19.45
C THR A 542 -2.84 -14.94 -20.91
N ALA A 543 -2.09 -13.90 -21.25
CA ALA A 543 -1.83 -13.56 -22.65
C ALA A 543 -0.79 -14.52 -23.24
N GLU A 544 -1.07 -15.82 -23.24
CA GLU A 544 -0.21 -16.77 -23.94
C GLU A 544 -0.28 -16.51 -25.45
N ALA A 545 0.88 -16.52 -26.10
CA ALA A 545 0.92 -16.55 -27.55
C ALA A 545 0.27 -17.87 -28.01
N PRO A 546 -0.61 -17.84 -29.03
CA PRO A 546 -1.16 -19.08 -29.55
C PRO A 546 0.01 -19.94 -30.05
N ALA A 547 0.05 -21.19 -29.59
CA ALA A 547 0.96 -22.16 -30.17
C ALA A 547 0.74 -22.18 -31.69
N ALA A 548 1.81 -22.38 -32.47
CA ALA A 548 1.64 -22.54 -33.90
C ALA A 548 0.65 -23.70 -34.15
N ASP A 549 -0.41 -23.43 -34.91
CA ASP A 549 -1.40 -24.45 -35.28
C ASP A 549 -0.76 -25.42 -36.29
N VAL A 550 -0.10 -26.44 -35.75
CA VAL A 550 0.66 -27.44 -36.52
C VAL A 550 -0.18 -28.70 -36.74
N LEU A 551 -1.10 -29.01 -35.83
CA LEU A 551 -1.90 -30.24 -35.87
C LEU A 551 -3.32 -30.03 -36.41
N ASP A 552 -3.99 -28.90 -36.12
CA ASP A 552 -5.40 -28.59 -36.44
C ASP A 552 -6.34 -29.80 -36.20
N VAL A 553 -6.34 -30.34 -34.96
CA VAL A 553 -7.18 -31.47 -34.58
C VAL A 553 -8.31 -31.00 -33.67
N ARG A 554 -9.56 -31.14 -34.11
CA ARG A 554 -10.76 -30.79 -33.34
C ARG A 554 -11.42 -32.00 -32.73
N PHE A 555 -11.89 -31.85 -31.50
CA PHE A 555 -12.67 -32.83 -30.75
C PHE A 555 -14.06 -32.27 -30.45
N GLY A 556 -15.03 -32.66 -31.28
CA GLY A 556 -16.37 -32.08 -31.32
C GLY A 556 -16.32 -30.57 -31.58
N ASP A 557 -17.26 -29.85 -30.99
CA ASP A 557 -17.33 -28.39 -31.02
C ASP A 557 -16.76 -27.76 -29.73
N VAL A 558 -15.89 -28.48 -28.99
CA VAL A 558 -15.46 -28.08 -27.64
C VAL A 558 -13.99 -27.68 -27.58
N MET A 559 -13.09 -28.50 -28.14
CA MET A 559 -11.64 -28.34 -28.01
C MET A 559 -10.94 -28.57 -29.35
N GLN A 560 -9.89 -27.80 -29.61
CA GLN A 560 -8.92 -28.01 -30.67
C GLN A 560 -7.54 -28.26 -30.03
N LEU A 561 -6.84 -29.30 -30.47
CA LEU A 561 -5.42 -29.52 -30.18
C LEU A 561 -4.62 -28.81 -31.27
N ASP A 562 -4.01 -27.68 -30.91
CA ASP A 562 -3.22 -26.87 -31.83
C ASP A 562 -1.86 -27.53 -32.07
N CYS A 563 -1.28 -28.08 -31.01
CA CYS A 563 0.08 -28.59 -31.01
C CYS A 563 0.34 -29.54 -29.83
N ALA A 564 1.31 -30.44 -29.98
CA ALA A 564 1.74 -31.36 -28.93
C ALA A 564 3.24 -31.62 -29.03
N SER A 565 3.91 -31.81 -27.89
CA SER A 565 5.28 -32.30 -27.81
C SER A 565 5.38 -33.50 -26.88
N ILE A 566 6.25 -34.45 -27.24
CA ILE A 566 6.52 -35.65 -26.44
C ILE A 566 8.01 -35.66 -26.13
N SER A 567 8.35 -35.66 -24.85
CA SER A 567 9.71 -35.86 -24.35
C SER A 567 9.76 -37.13 -23.51
N GLN A 568 10.95 -37.73 -23.41
CA GLN A 568 11.17 -38.84 -22.47
C GLN A 568 11.98 -38.34 -21.27
N GLU A 569 11.37 -38.38 -20.09
CA GLU A 569 11.99 -38.01 -18.83
C GLU A 569 12.04 -39.22 -17.90
N ASN A 570 13.25 -39.72 -17.66
CA ASN A 570 13.48 -40.92 -16.84
C ASN A 570 12.68 -42.14 -17.36
N GLU A 571 11.76 -42.66 -16.55
CA GLU A 571 10.90 -43.81 -16.84
C GLU A 571 9.53 -43.41 -17.43
N ASN A 572 9.34 -42.15 -17.81
CA ASN A 572 8.06 -41.64 -18.33
C ASN A 572 8.24 -40.90 -19.67
N TYR A 573 7.21 -40.98 -20.52
CA TYR A 573 6.96 -39.98 -21.54
C TYR A 573 6.18 -38.83 -20.91
N VAL A 574 6.63 -37.59 -21.14
CA VAL A 574 5.94 -36.35 -20.76
C VAL A 574 5.38 -35.74 -22.04
N LEU A 575 4.08 -35.47 -22.03
CA LEU A 575 3.34 -34.93 -23.15
C LEU A 575 2.85 -33.53 -22.79
N ASP A 576 3.32 -32.53 -23.51
CA ASP A 576 2.77 -31.18 -23.46
C ASP A 576 1.74 -31.03 -24.57
N LEU A 577 0.50 -30.76 -24.19
CA LEU A 577 -0.63 -30.63 -25.10
C LEU A 577 -1.13 -29.18 -25.04
N TYR A 578 -1.10 -28.49 -26.17
CA TYR A 578 -1.56 -27.12 -26.29
C TYR A 578 -2.91 -27.11 -26.98
N TRP A 579 -3.92 -26.71 -26.21
CA TRP A 579 -5.32 -26.72 -26.61
C TRP A 579 -5.85 -25.32 -26.82
N GLN A 580 -6.80 -25.16 -27.73
CA GLN A 580 -7.73 -24.04 -27.78
C GLN A 580 -9.14 -24.54 -27.45
N ALA A 581 -9.77 -23.96 -26.43
CA ALA A 581 -11.20 -24.15 -26.20
C ALA A 581 -11.97 -23.41 -27.31
N ILE A 582 -12.71 -24.11 -28.15
CA ILE A 582 -13.45 -23.54 -29.30
C ILE A 582 -14.96 -23.45 -29.05
N GLY A 583 -15.45 -24.04 -27.96
CA GLY A 583 -16.84 -23.96 -27.52
C GLY A 583 -17.01 -24.36 -26.06
N THR A 584 -18.26 -24.53 -25.63
CA THR A 584 -18.62 -24.88 -24.24
C THR A 584 -19.20 -26.29 -24.18
N THR A 585 -19.06 -26.96 -23.05
CA THR A 585 -19.73 -28.24 -22.77
C THR A 585 -20.39 -28.19 -21.39
N ASP A 586 -21.46 -28.94 -21.17
CA ASP A 586 -22.08 -29.15 -19.85
C ASP A 586 -21.65 -30.49 -19.22
N ARG A 587 -20.77 -31.24 -19.90
CA ARG A 587 -20.31 -32.57 -19.49
C ARG A 587 -18.89 -32.53 -18.96
N ASP A 588 -18.61 -33.39 -17.99
CA ASP A 588 -17.25 -33.70 -17.58
C ASP A 588 -16.55 -34.52 -18.67
N LEU A 589 -15.45 -34.00 -19.18
CA LEU A 589 -14.59 -34.68 -20.13
C LEU A 589 -13.43 -35.38 -19.44
N VAL A 590 -12.84 -36.33 -20.15
CA VAL A 590 -11.62 -37.03 -19.77
C VAL A 590 -10.68 -37.01 -20.96
N VAL A 591 -9.42 -36.69 -20.71
CA VAL A 591 -8.35 -36.76 -21.71
C VAL A 591 -7.80 -38.17 -21.68
N MET A 592 -7.87 -38.83 -22.84
CA MET A 592 -7.38 -40.17 -23.08
C MET A 592 -5.98 -40.09 -23.66
N VAL A 593 -5.02 -40.80 -23.06
CA VAL A 593 -3.63 -40.88 -23.55
C VAL A 593 -3.18 -42.33 -23.47
N HIS A 594 -3.09 -43.02 -24.61
CA HIS A 594 -2.72 -44.44 -24.67
C HIS A 594 -1.40 -44.61 -25.44
N GLY A 595 -0.45 -45.36 -24.88
CA GLY A 595 0.75 -45.80 -25.58
C GLY A 595 0.47 -47.10 -26.32
N LEU A 596 0.63 -47.08 -27.64
CA LEU A 596 0.27 -48.19 -28.53
C LEU A 596 1.52 -48.88 -29.09
N ASP A 597 1.46 -50.20 -29.22
CA ASP A 597 2.48 -50.98 -29.93
C ASP A 597 2.33 -50.92 -31.46
N ALA A 598 3.16 -51.69 -32.18
CA ALA A 598 3.13 -51.72 -33.64
C ALA A 598 1.86 -52.38 -34.23
N ASP A 599 1.15 -53.19 -33.45
CA ASP A 599 -0.11 -53.84 -33.83
C ASP A 599 -1.33 -52.99 -33.45
N GLY A 600 -1.12 -51.88 -32.73
CA GLY A 600 -2.15 -50.95 -32.28
C GLY A 600 -2.78 -51.32 -30.94
N GLU A 601 -2.19 -52.28 -30.21
CA GLU A 601 -2.63 -52.70 -28.89
C GLU A 601 -2.11 -51.74 -27.80
N ILE A 602 -2.89 -51.57 -26.73
CA ILE A 602 -2.55 -50.66 -25.63
C ILE A 602 -1.49 -51.30 -24.74
N VAL A 603 -0.31 -50.68 -24.68
CA VAL A 603 0.79 -51.05 -23.77
C VAL A 603 0.61 -50.39 -22.40
N THR A 604 0.17 -49.12 -22.39
CA THR A 604 -0.01 -48.30 -21.18
C THR A 604 -1.00 -47.16 -21.43
N GLN A 605 -1.53 -46.57 -20.36
CA GLN A 605 -2.57 -45.53 -20.42
C GLN A 605 -2.40 -44.47 -19.32
N GLY A 606 -2.77 -43.23 -19.63
CA GLY A 606 -2.66 -42.04 -18.77
C GLY A 606 -3.94 -41.21 -18.70
N ASP A 607 -5.10 -41.89 -18.76
CA ASP A 607 -6.41 -41.24 -18.82
C ASP A 607 -6.74 -40.50 -17.52
N GLY A 608 -7.35 -39.31 -17.63
CA GLY A 608 -7.67 -38.53 -16.43
C GLY A 608 -8.44 -37.24 -16.70
N ALA A 609 -8.98 -36.65 -15.63
CA ALA A 609 -9.65 -35.36 -15.69
C ALA A 609 -8.73 -34.31 -16.32
N PRO A 610 -9.24 -33.45 -17.23
CA PRO A 610 -8.44 -32.37 -17.82
C PRO A 610 -7.69 -31.58 -16.76
N PHE A 611 -6.44 -31.24 -17.06
CA PHE A 611 -5.58 -30.42 -16.19
C PHE A 611 -5.41 -31.00 -14.77
N ASN A 612 -5.36 -32.33 -14.66
CA ASN A 612 -5.30 -33.08 -13.41
C ASN A 612 -6.46 -32.75 -12.44
N GLY A 613 -7.63 -32.39 -13.00
CA GLY A 613 -8.82 -32.03 -12.25
C GLY A 613 -8.86 -30.58 -11.78
N ASN A 614 -7.86 -29.75 -12.12
CA ASN A 614 -7.80 -28.34 -11.71
C ASN A 614 -8.71 -27.43 -12.53
N TYR A 615 -9.18 -27.88 -13.69
CA TYR A 615 -10.04 -27.06 -14.51
C TYR A 615 -11.15 -27.87 -15.19
N PRO A 616 -12.31 -28.03 -14.51
CA PRO A 616 -13.45 -28.79 -15.03
C PRO A 616 -13.94 -28.28 -16.38
N SER A 617 -14.24 -29.21 -17.30
CA SER A 617 -14.68 -28.88 -18.66
C SER A 617 -15.95 -28.04 -18.77
N PRO A 618 -16.92 -28.09 -17.82
CA PRO A 618 -18.06 -27.18 -17.86
C PRO A 618 -17.73 -25.70 -17.65
N LEU A 619 -16.51 -25.38 -17.20
CA LEU A 619 -16.09 -24.02 -16.84
C LEU A 619 -15.16 -23.39 -17.88
N TRP A 620 -14.92 -24.09 -18.99
CA TRP A 620 -14.15 -23.61 -20.14
C TRP A 620 -14.90 -22.52 -20.90
N VAL A 621 -14.16 -21.54 -21.41
CA VAL A 621 -14.66 -20.43 -22.21
C VAL A 621 -14.02 -20.48 -23.58
N ALA A 622 -14.84 -20.29 -24.64
CA ALA A 622 -14.35 -20.28 -26.00
C ALA A 622 -13.30 -19.18 -26.22
N GLY A 623 -12.22 -19.51 -26.93
CA GLY A 623 -11.07 -18.64 -27.20
C GLY A 623 -9.90 -18.81 -26.23
N GLN A 624 -10.04 -19.58 -25.14
CA GLN A 624 -8.94 -19.82 -24.20
C GLN A 624 -7.89 -20.76 -24.82
N HIS A 625 -6.61 -20.40 -24.64
CA HIS A 625 -5.48 -21.29 -24.89
C HIS A 625 -5.07 -21.93 -23.57
N LEU A 626 -4.90 -23.26 -23.57
CA LEU A 626 -4.71 -24.05 -22.38
C LEU A 626 -3.57 -25.04 -22.60
N HIS A 627 -2.63 -25.07 -21.66
CA HIS A 627 -1.52 -26.03 -21.66
C HIS A 627 -1.80 -27.16 -20.67
N GLU A 628 -1.73 -28.39 -21.16
CA GLU A 628 -1.90 -29.59 -20.35
C GLU A 628 -0.67 -30.49 -20.42
N VAL A 629 -0.18 -30.90 -19.26
CA VAL A 629 0.90 -31.88 -19.15
C VAL A 629 0.35 -33.24 -18.76
N ARG A 630 0.68 -34.27 -19.54
CA ARG A 630 0.34 -35.68 -19.25
C ARG A 630 1.59 -36.53 -19.16
N THR A 631 1.54 -37.54 -18.30
CA THR A 631 2.63 -38.51 -18.15
C THR A 631 2.15 -39.91 -18.45
N LEU A 632 3.02 -40.69 -19.07
CA LEU A 632 2.77 -42.06 -19.46
C LEU A 632 4.02 -42.87 -19.15
N THR A 633 3.91 -44.05 -18.54
CA THR A 633 5.08 -44.91 -18.29
C THR A 633 5.75 -45.28 -19.61
N ALA A 634 7.05 -45.00 -19.73
CA ALA A 634 7.80 -45.29 -20.95
C ALA A 634 8.01 -46.79 -21.11
N SER A 635 7.80 -47.30 -22.33
CA SER A 635 8.07 -48.69 -22.70
C SER A 635 8.64 -48.75 -24.12
N PRO A 636 9.66 -49.59 -24.38
CA PRO A 636 10.21 -49.76 -25.72
C PRO A 636 9.23 -50.40 -26.71
N GLU A 637 8.12 -50.96 -26.23
CA GLU A 637 7.06 -51.53 -27.06
C GLU A 637 6.16 -50.44 -27.67
N ILE A 638 6.16 -49.23 -27.11
CA ILE A 638 5.34 -48.11 -27.60
C ILE A 638 5.96 -47.59 -28.89
N THR A 639 5.14 -47.48 -29.93
CA THR A 639 5.53 -46.92 -31.23
C THR A 639 4.80 -45.61 -31.54
N GLN A 640 3.60 -45.42 -30.96
CA GLN A 640 2.75 -44.25 -31.15
C GLN A 640 1.98 -43.93 -29.87
N ILE A 641 1.59 -42.67 -29.73
CA ILE A 641 0.72 -42.20 -28.64
C ILE A 641 -0.63 -41.79 -29.23
N ALA A 642 -1.71 -42.34 -28.69
CA ALA A 642 -3.08 -42.01 -29.04
C ALA A 642 -3.68 -40.97 -28.08
N ILE A 643 -4.26 -39.90 -28.61
CA ILE A 643 -4.94 -38.86 -27.84
C ILE A 643 -6.41 -38.74 -28.27
N ALA A 644 -7.32 -38.69 -27.30
CA ALA A 644 -8.74 -38.42 -27.53
C ALA A 644 -9.39 -37.70 -26.34
N LEU A 645 -10.59 -37.15 -26.55
CA LEU A 645 -11.47 -36.68 -25.48
C LEU A 645 -12.73 -37.56 -25.43
N TYR A 646 -13.17 -37.92 -24.24
CA TYR A 646 -14.43 -38.64 -24.06
C TYR A 646 -15.22 -38.10 -22.86
N THR A 647 -16.53 -38.36 -22.83
CA THR A 647 -17.41 -37.96 -21.74
C THR A 647 -17.32 -38.94 -20.57
N ARG A 648 -17.12 -38.43 -19.35
CA ARG A 648 -16.89 -39.27 -18.14
C ARG A 648 -18.05 -40.22 -17.84
N ASP A 649 -19.28 -39.81 -18.12
CA ASP A 649 -20.52 -40.53 -17.78
C ASP A 649 -20.86 -41.63 -18.80
N THR A 650 -20.77 -41.34 -20.10
CA THR A 650 -21.11 -42.31 -21.16
C THR A 650 -19.91 -43.06 -21.73
N VAL A 651 -18.69 -42.61 -21.44
CA VAL A 651 -17.43 -43.15 -21.97
C VAL A 651 -17.41 -43.12 -23.51
N GLU A 652 -18.09 -42.14 -24.11
CA GLU A 652 -18.18 -41.95 -25.56
C GLU A 652 -17.14 -40.93 -26.01
N ARG A 653 -16.28 -41.30 -26.97
CA ARG A 653 -15.29 -40.40 -27.55
C ARG A 653 -15.97 -39.31 -28.37
N LEU A 654 -15.56 -38.06 -28.15
CA LEU A 654 -15.98 -36.93 -28.98
C LEU A 654 -15.53 -37.15 -30.42
N PRO A 655 -16.36 -36.84 -31.44
CA PRO A 655 -15.95 -36.90 -32.84
C PRO A 655 -14.65 -36.13 -33.06
N ALA A 656 -13.63 -36.76 -33.65
CA ALA A 656 -12.35 -36.10 -33.88
C ALA A 656 -12.11 -35.87 -35.38
N THR A 657 -11.66 -34.67 -35.74
CA THR A 657 -11.30 -34.33 -37.13
C THR A 657 -9.95 -33.65 -37.19
N GLN A 658 -9.14 -33.97 -38.19
CA GLN A 658 -7.89 -33.26 -38.48
C GLN A 658 -7.95 -32.64 -39.88
N ASN A 659 -7.68 -31.34 -40.02
CA ASN A 659 -7.84 -30.60 -41.28
C ASN A 659 -9.21 -30.89 -41.95
N GLU A 660 -10.28 -30.81 -41.15
CA GLU A 660 -11.69 -31.11 -41.53
C GLU A 660 -11.98 -32.57 -41.95
N GLN A 661 -11.04 -33.51 -41.81
CA GLN A 661 -11.24 -34.93 -42.11
C GLN A 661 -11.42 -35.75 -40.84
N ALA A 662 -12.44 -36.62 -40.80
CA ALA A 662 -12.70 -37.48 -39.65
C ALA A 662 -11.55 -38.46 -39.38
N LEU A 663 -11.10 -38.51 -38.13
CA LEU A 663 -10.05 -39.41 -37.68
C LEU A 663 -10.62 -40.79 -37.31
N PRO A 664 -9.93 -41.90 -37.66
CA PRO A 664 -10.31 -43.23 -37.22
C PRO A 664 -10.45 -43.33 -35.70
N ASP A 665 -11.50 -44.01 -35.24
CA ASP A 665 -11.80 -44.23 -33.82
C ASP A 665 -11.84 -42.96 -32.95
N ASN A 666 -12.05 -41.79 -33.57
CA ASN A 666 -12.10 -40.48 -32.93
C ASN A 666 -10.86 -40.16 -32.07
N ARG A 667 -9.65 -40.50 -32.54
CA ARG A 667 -8.38 -40.22 -31.87
C ARG A 667 -7.30 -39.76 -32.85
N ILE A 668 -6.37 -38.92 -32.39
CA ILE A 668 -5.15 -38.60 -33.13
C ILE A 668 -4.02 -39.55 -32.69
N LEU A 669 -3.16 -39.95 -33.62
CA LEU A 669 -1.96 -40.75 -33.37
C LEU A 669 -0.73 -39.87 -33.57
N LEU A 670 0.06 -39.69 -32.52
CA LEU A 670 1.30 -38.94 -32.54
C LEU A 670 2.51 -39.90 -32.56
N PRO A 671 3.50 -39.68 -33.45
CA PRO A 671 4.76 -40.43 -33.41
C PRO A 671 5.60 -40.00 -32.20
N LEU A 672 6.51 -40.89 -31.74
CA LEU A 672 7.42 -40.61 -30.62
C LEU A 672 8.62 -39.70 -30.97
N GLU A 673 8.77 -39.27 -32.22
CA GLU A 673 9.83 -38.33 -32.60
C GLU A 673 9.55 -36.93 -31.99
N GLU A 674 10.60 -36.23 -31.52
CA GLU A 674 10.50 -34.88 -30.93
C GLU A 674 9.75 -33.94 -31.88
N THR A 675 8.48 -33.73 -31.60
CA THR A 675 7.66 -32.67 -32.18
C THR A 675 7.88 -31.47 -31.27
N SER A 676 8.78 -30.57 -31.64
CA SER A 676 9.05 -29.37 -30.82
C SER A 676 7.88 -28.40 -30.96
N CYS A 677 7.03 -28.34 -29.94
CA CYS A 677 6.06 -27.27 -29.77
C CYS A 677 6.64 -26.20 -28.85
N SER A 678 6.53 -24.93 -29.22
CA SER A 678 6.77 -23.81 -28.30
C SER A 678 5.64 -22.80 -28.52
N PRO A 679 5.04 -22.24 -27.46
CA PRO A 679 4.20 -21.06 -27.56
C PRO A 679 4.99 -19.86 -28.13
#